data_AF-A0A9N9N4Q4-F1
#
_entry.id   AF-A0A9N9N4Q4-F1
#
_cell.length_a   1.000
_cell.length_b   1.000
_cell.length_c   1.000
_cell.angle_alpha   90.00
_cell.angle_beta   90.00
_cell.angle_gamma   90.00
#
_symmetry.space_group_name_H-M   'P 1'
#
loop_
_entity.id
_entity.type
_entity.pdbx_description
1 polymer ?
#
loop_
_entity_poly.entity_id
_entity_poly.type
_entity_poly.pdbx_seq_one_letter_code
_entity_poly.pdbx_strand_id
1 'polypeptide(L)'
;HTVGPMRAAKIFVTDLKNRSIFDKVNRLRIDLYGSLALTGEGHGTPNAILMGMEGETPEKVDTSTIKSRISKINETGGGFVVEEKTIQQHGDNLYYKAYDKLSVDLQRIRQDEAVVALPFRNAEELLDVCKRERMTIAQVVYRNELHWRTPDQIRNKIMDIWNTMNESIRNGCMSTEEYLPGNLKVRRRASGLYQKLISGPPPSKVADNSLIPSTTGYKKVILRRPWKLLMLPALEYLSLYAIAVNEENASGGRVVTAPTNGAAGVIPAVLKYFLEFMSENNARDIMEFLFTSAAIGMLYKRGASISAAEMGCQGEVGVACSMSAAGFAAVMGATPEQVENAAEIGMEHNLGLTCDPIDGLVQIPCIERNALGAVKAITAAQLALNGDGYHRVTLDQVIETMRQTGLDMQSKYKETSQGGFASLLRSHGIGAFHAIFDPKIGKVVTSHPILQPIGDYFEEEKTDFDGHEGIFGQIGPVSGVLQGAFIHRTCRGQGAGGVRNWGYNTIEDWFRDGIRLSKGMTHKNALAELWWGGGKGVIDRNTGIGLNLGSTPLQRRVVFEEYGSFISSLKGCYVTAEDVGVKDDDMAAIFLRTRFTTCIPPQYGGSGNPSSPTASGVVRALEAAFSHTGKHSLQGVTVAVQGVGHVATAFIKYLLERKVEHIIACDVDSQKIKAAEKTFSKEIKDGTVKFRLAKGSDHSILYEDVDAVSPCGIDLSKDGKSLAERGIIYVPDFLANRMGIVNCADEASGYVENDPIFEKHLGDTWENSIYNLTKSVLSTAAASSRTPQEVAIDLAEKRSFVKNPIFGHRGIQIINSIVNSKEWKMKINAC
;
A
#
# COMPACT_ATOMS: atom_id res chain seq x y z
N HIS A 1 13.06 12.08 5.51
CA HIS A 1 13.04 11.88 6.97
C HIS A 1 13.96 12.84 7.75
N THR A 2 15.05 13.38 7.20
CA THR A 2 15.92 14.32 7.95
C THR A 2 15.64 15.81 7.62
N VAL A 3 15.80 16.21 6.34
CA VAL A 3 15.70 17.62 5.90
C VAL A 3 14.30 18.23 6.11
N GLY A 4 13.25 17.49 5.73
CA GLY A 4 11.87 17.96 5.84
C GLY A 4 11.45 18.27 7.29
N PRO A 5 11.61 17.32 8.23
CA PRO A 5 11.29 17.55 9.64
C PRO A 5 12.09 18.70 10.29
N MET A 6 13.37 18.90 9.94
CA MET A 6 14.13 20.06 10.41
C MET A 6 13.52 21.39 9.94
N ARG A 7 13.14 21.49 8.66
CA ARG A 7 12.45 22.68 8.14
C ARG A 7 11.09 22.88 8.81
N ALA A 8 10.32 21.82 9.00
CA ALA A 8 9.01 21.88 9.66
C ALA A 8 9.13 22.41 11.10
N ALA A 9 10.12 21.93 11.85
CA ALA A 9 10.43 22.42 13.20
C ALA A 9 10.79 23.91 13.22
N LYS A 10 11.63 24.36 12.28
CA LYS A 10 11.97 25.78 12.16
C LYS A 10 10.77 26.65 11.81
N ILE A 11 9.92 26.19 10.88
CA ILE A 11 8.69 26.89 10.49
C ILE A 11 7.79 27.02 11.72
N PHE A 12 7.62 25.94 12.49
CA PHE A 12 6.83 25.95 13.71
C PHE A 12 7.33 27.01 14.72
N VAL A 13 8.64 27.06 15.00
CA VAL A 13 9.21 28.09 15.89
C VAL A 13 9.02 29.50 15.34
N THR A 14 9.15 29.67 14.02
CA THR A 14 8.94 30.96 13.36
C THR A 14 7.48 31.40 13.48
N ASP A 15 6.53 30.49 13.32
CA ASP A 15 5.09 30.74 13.45
C ASP A 15 4.71 31.12 14.90
N LEU A 16 5.31 30.46 15.90
CA LEU A 16 5.11 30.83 17.32
C LEU A 16 5.55 32.27 17.60
N LYS A 17 6.69 32.69 17.03
CA LYS A 17 7.21 34.06 17.16
C LYS A 17 6.31 35.06 16.42
N ASN A 18 5.94 34.76 15.18
CA ASN A 18 5.07 35.62 14.37
C ASN A 18 3.70 35.83 15.02
N ARG A 19 3.19 34.84 15.76
CA ARG A 19 1.92 34.92 16.50
C ARG A 19 2.05 35.49 17.91
N SER A 20 3.25 35.93 18.33
CA SER A 20 3.53 36.50 19.67
C SER A 20 3.11 35.57 20.82
N ILE A 21 3.19 34.25 20.61
CA ILE A 21 2.90 33.23 21.63
C ILE A 21 4.14 32.51 22.13
N PHE A 22 5.31 32.75 21.52
CA PHE A 22 6.57 32.10 21.86
C PHE A 22 6.91 32.19 23.36
N ASP A 23 6.79 33.38 23.96
CA ASP A 23 7.10 33.61 25.39
C ASP A 23 6.11 32.92 26.36
N LYS A 24 5.00 32.39 25.85
CA LYS A 24 3.99 31.64 26.62
C LYS A 24 4.17 30.12 26.53
N VAL A 25 5.15 29.64 25.76
CA VAL A 25 5.37 28.20 25.54
C VAL A 25 6.36 27.67 26.57
N ASN A 26 5.85 26.92 27.55
CA ASN A 26 6.67 26.29 28.59
C ASN A 26 6.99 24.81 28.32
N ARG A 27 6.29 24.18 27.36
CA ARG A 27 6.49 22.77 26.98
C ARG A 27 6.21 22.58 25.51
N LEU A 28 7.02 21.74 24.85
CA LEU A 28 6.80 21.28 23.48
C LEU A 28 6.65 19.77 23.46
N ARG A 29 5.71 19.27 22.66
CA ARG A 29 5.49 17.85 22.39
C ARG A 29 5.55 17.63 20.88
N ILE A 30 6.26 16.59 20.45
CA ILE A 30 6.43 16.23 19.05
C ILE A 30 6.03 14.76 18.91
N ASP A 31 4.99 14.50 18.14
CA ASP A 31 4.54 13.14 17.82
C ASP A 31 4.90 12.81 16.35
N LEU A 32 5.53 11.66 16.12
CA LEU A 32 5.88 11.17 14.78
C LEU A 32 4.88 10.07 14.37
N TYR A 33 4.44 10.07 13.11
CA TYR A 33 3.43 9.13 12.62
C TYR A 33 3.90 8.36 11.38
N GLY A 34 3.33 7.16 11.19
CA GLY A 34 3.51 6.33 10.00
C GLY A 34 4.98 6.00 9.69
N SER A 35 5.36 6.10 8.42
CA SER A 35 6.73 5.81 7.96
C SER A 35 7.77 6.76 8.56
N LEU A 36 7.39 7.94 9.03
CA LEU A 36 8.31 8.88 9.67
C LEU A 36 8.67 8.44 11.10
N ALA A 37 7.77 7.74 11.80
CA ALA A 37 8.04 7.16 13.11
C ALA A 37 8.90 5.91 13.01
N LEU A 38 8.53 4.99 12.11
CA LEU A 38 9.15 3.66 11.99
C LEU A 38 10.63 3.71 11.59
N THR A 39 10.99 4.54 10.61
CA THR A 39 12.39 4.67 10.16
C THR A 39 13.07 5.94 10.67
N GLY A 40 12.34 6.75 11.44
CA GLY A 40 12.78 8.08 11.85
C GLY A 40 14.07 8.08 12.64
N GLU A 41 14.26 7.10 13.52
CA GLU A 41 15.47 6.96 14.33
C GLU A 41 16.71 6.70 13.44
N GLY A 42 16.62 5.73 12.52
CA GLY A 42 17.69 5.43 11.57
C GLY A 42 18.00 6.57 10.59
N HIS A 43 17.05 7.47 10.33
CA HIS A 43 17.25 8.67 9.51
C HIS A 43 17.65 9.92 10.32
N GLY A 44 17.81 9.81 11.64
CA GLY A 44 18.12 10.95 12.51
C GLY A 44 17.01 12.02 12.56
N THR A 45 15.75 11.64 12.30
CA THR A 45 14.58 12.53 12.36
C THR A 45 14.48 13.28 13.71
N PRO A 46 14.64 12.62 14.88
CA PRO A 46 14.57 13.33 16.17
C PRO A 46 15.63 14.43 16.28
N ASN A 47 16.87 14.12 15.89
CA ASN A 47 17.98 15.08 15.91
C ASN A 47 17.71 16.25 14.98
N ALA A 48 17.19 15.96 13.79
CA ALA A 48 16.87 16.96 12.79
C ALA A 48 15.78 17.94 13.28
N ILE A 49 14.75 17.41 13.95
CA ILE A 49 13.70 18.24 14.54
C ILE A 49 14.27 19.15 15.63
N LEU A 50 15.11 18.63 16.53
CA LEU A 50 15.71 19.44 17.59
C LEU A 50 16.56 20.58 17.04
N MET A 51 17.40 20.33 16.03
CA MET A 51 18.18 21.39 15.39
C MET A 51 17.27 22.44 14.74
N GLY A 52 16.19 22.00 14.09
CA GLY A 52 15.19 22.91 13.54
C GLY A 52 14.49 23.76 14.61
N MET A 53 14.23 23.19 15.80
CA MET A 53 13.67 23.92 16.94
C MET A 53 14.66 24.96 17.50
N GLU A 54 15.97 24.70 17.45
CA GLU A 54 17.00 25.70 17.77
C GLU A 54 17.16 26.77 16.67
N GLY A 55 16.39 26.68 15.58
CA GLY A 55 16.35 27.66 14.48
C GLY A 55 17.32 27.36 13.34
N GLU A 56 18.00 26.22 13.37
CA GLU A 56 18.93 25.77 12.32
C GLU A 56 18.21 25.50 11.00
N THR A 57 18.96 25.55 9.90
CA THR A 57 18.48 25.06 8.60
C THR A 57 19.36 23.94 8.09
N PRO A 58 18.81 22.98 7.31
CA PRO A 58 19.59 21.87 6.77
C PRO A 58 20.79 22.33 5.93
N GLU A 59 20.70 23.49 5.30
CA GLU A 59 21.75 24.05 4.43
C GLU A 59 22.89 24.70 5.22
N LYS A 60 22.64 25.13 6.46
CA LYS A 60 23.58 25.96 7.24
C LYS A 60 24.08 25.29 8.51
N VAL A 61 23.37 24.29 9.03
CA VAL A 61 23.74 23.60 10.26
C VAL A 61 25.16 23.02 10.14
N ASP A 62 25.96 23.22 11.19
CA ASP A 62 27.25 22.56 11.33
C ASP A 62 27.02 21.13 11.83
N THR A 63 27.16 20.17 10.91
CA THR A 63 26.88 18.75 11.16
C THR A 63 27.79 18.15 12.23
N SER A 64 28.99 18.71 12.45
CA SER A 64 29.93 18.24 13.49
C SER A 64 29.42 18.52 14.90
N THR A 65 28.59 19.55 15.08
CA THR A 65 28.07 19.98 16.39
C THR A 65 26.79 19.26 16.80
N ILE A 66 26.13 18.54 15.88
CA ILE A 66 24.82 17.94 16.15
C ILE A 66 24.89 16.97 17.33
N LYS A 67 25.87 16.05 17.35
CA LYS A 67 25.99 15.05 18.44
C LYS A 67 26.16 15.71 19.82
N SER A 68 27.02 16.72 19.93
CA SER A 68 27.28 17.39 21.20
C SER A 68 26.09 18.24 21.66
N ARG A 69 25.40 18.92 20.74
CA ARG A 69 24.17 19.67 21.04
C ARG A 69 23.05 18.76 21.52
N ILE A 70 22.85 17.61 20.88
CA ILE A 70 21.85 16.62 21.29
C ILE A 70 22.16 16.05 22.68
N SER A 71 23.43 15.73 22.98
CA SER A 71 23.84 15.31 24.33
C SER A 71 23.49 16.38 25.37
N LYS A 72 23.81 17.63 25.08
CA LYS A 72 23.51 18.77 25.96
C LYS A 72 22.00 18.94 26.20
N ILE A 73 21.17 18.84 25.14
CA ILE A 73 19.71 18.91 25.25
C ILE A 73 19.18 17.80 26.18
N ASN A 74 19.65 16.56 25.98
CA ASN A 74 19.27 15.41 26.81
C ASN A 74 19.74 15.55 28.27
N GLU A 75 20.94 16.07 28.51
CA GLU A 75 21.51 16.30 29.85
C GLU A 75 20.77 17.40 30.62
N THR A 76 20.27 18.44 29.95
CA THR A 76 19.50 19.52 30.58
C THR A 76 18.05 19.16 30.96
N GLY A 77 17.68 17.87 30.90
CA GLY A 77 16.33 17.39 31.22
C GLY A 77 15.31 17.61 30.09
N GLY A 78 15.75 18.08 28.93
CA GLY A 78 14.99 18.12 27.68
C GLY A 78 15.07 16.78 26.95
N GLY A 79 14.75 15.69 27.64
CA GLY A 79 14.69 14.37 27.02
C GLY A 79 13.49 14.25 26.08
N PHE A 80 13.63 13.45 25.03
CA PHE A 80 12.46 12.86 24.38
C PHE A 80 11.80 11.90 25.36
N VAL A 81 10.59 12.21 25.79
CA VAL A 81 9.70 11.20 26.36
C VAL A 81 9.03 10.49 25.19
N VAL A 82 9.65 9.41 24.69
CA VAL A 82 8.92 8.38 23.95
C VAL A 82 8.28 7.47 25.00
N GLU A 83 7.33 7.98 25.78
CA GLU A 83 6.51 7.15 26.65
C GLU A 83 5.14 6.95 26.02
N GLU A 84 4.80 5.67 25.87
CA GLU A 84 3.49 5.14 25.48
C GLU A 84 2.34 5.59 26.41
N LYS A 85 2.63 6.31 27.51
CA LYS A 85 1.70 6.58 28.63
C LYS A 85 1.33 8.04 28.89
N THR A 86 1.80 9.03 28.11
CA THR A 86 1.42 10.44 28.36
C THR A 86 0.20 10.89 27.52
N ILE A 87 -0.90 10.14 27.58
CA ILE A 87 -2.20 10.51 26.96
C ILE A 87 -3.19 11.08 28.00
N GLN A 88 -2.95 10.92 29.30
CA GLN A 88 -3.81 11.51 30.33
C GLN A 88 -3.05 12.49 31.20
N GLN A 89 -3.65 13.68 31.36
CA GLN A 89 -3.33 14.78 32.28
C GLN A 89 -2.62 15.97 31.63
N HIS A 90 -3.42 16.85 31.02
CA HIS A 90 -3.61 18.24 31.44
C HIS A 90 -4.54 18.90 30.41
N GLY A 91 -5.66 19.46 30.90
CA GLY A 91 -6.58 20.26 30.10
C GLY A 91 -5.88 21.49 29.54
N ASP A 92 -6.30 21.88 28.34
CA ASP A 92 -5.86 23.06 27.58
C ASP A 92 -4.48 22.96 26.91
N ASN A 93 -4.31 21.98 26.02
CA ASN A 93 -3.25 22.04 25.01
C ASN A 93 -3.81 22.59 23.69
N LEU A 94 -3.15 23.64 23.16
CA LEU A 94 -3.42 24.20 21.83
C LEU A 94 -2.99 23.18 20.75
N TYR A 95 -3.96 22.42 20.21
CA TYR A 95 -3.72 21.50 19.10
C TYR A 95 -3.61 22.27 17.77
N TYR A 96 -2.42 22.33 17.17
CA TYR A 96 -2.28 22.71 15.76
C TYR A 96 -2.61 21.51 14.86
N LYS A 97 -3.89 21.27 14.64
CA LYS A 97 -4.37 20.42 13.54
C LYS A 97 -4.73 21.34 12.36
N ALA A 98 -3.75 21.88 11.66
CA ALA A 98 -4.02 22.74 10.51
C ALA A 98 -2.87 22.78 9.50
N TYR A 99 -2.78 21.74 8.66
CA TYR A 99 -2.72 21.94 7.22
C TYR A 99 -3.59 20.86 6.59
N ASP A 100 -4.66 21.29 5.93
CA ASP A 100 -5.49 20.41 5.12
C ASP A 100 -4.59 19.83 4.01
N LYS A 101 -4.67 18.51 3.76
CA LYS A 101 -3.94 17.86 2.66
C LYS A 101 -4.22 18.59 1.34
N LEU A 102 -5.46 19.07 1.19
CA LEU A 102 -5.91 19.91 0.10
C LEU A 102 -5.10 21.21 -0.04
N SER A 103 -4.71 21.86 1.05
CA SER A 103 -3.95 23.13 1.03
C SER A 103 -2.48 22.93 0.61
N VAL A 104 -1.88 21.80 0.99
CA VAL A 104 -0.52 21.42 0.58
C VAL A 104 -0.53 20.95 -0.88
N ASP A 105 -1.55 20.18 -1.28
CA ASP A 105 -1.73 19.79 -2.68
C ASP A 105 -2.07 21.00 -3.56
N LEU A 106 -2.85 21.98 -3.10
CA LEU A 106 -3.09 23.25 -3.80
C LEU A 106 -1.83 24.11 -3.91
N GLN A 107 -0.94 24.12 -2.91
CA GLN A 107 0.37 24.78 -3.02
C GLN A 107 1.32 24.05 -3.98
N ARG A 108 1.26 22.71 -4.04
CA ARG A 108 1.98 21.91 -5.05
C ARG A 108 1.46 22.19 -6.46
N ILE A 109 0.15 22.24 -6.64
CA ILE A 109 -0.50 22.61 -7.91
C ILE A 109 -0.09 24.03 -8.33
N ARG A 110 -0.04 25.00 -7.40
CA ARG A 110 0.44 26.36 -7.69
C ARG A 110 1.91 26.45 -8.09
N GLN A 111 2.77 25.51 -7.69
CA GLN A 111 4.16 25.47 -8.17
C GLN A 111 4.26 25.06 -9.65
N ASP A 112 3.31 24.27 -10.14
CA ASP A 112 3.24 23.86 -11.55
C ASP A 112 2.62 24.93 -12.48
N GLU A 113 1.99 25.98 -11.92
CA GLU A 113 1.40 27.11 -12.67
C GLU A 113 2.38 28.25 -12.97
N ALA A 114 3.67 28.14 -12.64
CA ALA A 114 4.62 29.21 -12.90
C ALA A 114 4.79 29.44 -14.42
N VAL A 115 4.32 30.59 -14.90
CA VAL A 115 4.44 31.02 -16.30
C VAL A 115 5.90 31.37 -16.60
N VAL A 116 6.66 30.40 -17.08
CA VAL A 116 8.04 30.59 -17.56
C VAL A 116 8.06 30.91 -19.06
N ALA A 117 9.22 31.36 -19.56
CA ALA A 117 9.38 31.80 -20.95
C ALA A 117 9.21 30.66 -21.98
N LEU A 118 9.71 29.47 -21.65
CA LEU A 118 9.73 28.28 -22.51
C LEU A 118 9.20 27.06 -21.72
N PRO A 119 7.88 26.99 -21.45
CA PRO A 119 7.31 25.89 -20.68
C PRO A 119 7.33 24.59 -21.50
N PHE A 120 7.52 23.46 -20.80
CA PHE A 120 7.42 22.11 -21.36
C PHE A 120 6.88 21.16 -20.29
N ARG A 121 6.02 20.20 -20.68
CA ARG A 121 5.36 19.27 -19.76
C ARG A 121 5.91 17.85 -19.86
N ASN A 122 6.34 17.46 -21.05
CA ASN A 122 6.82 16.12 -21.39
C ASN A 122 8.08 16.21 -22.27
N ALA A 123 8.68 15.06 -22.59
CA ALA A 123 9.93 15.01 -23.36
C ALA A 123 9.72 15.50 -24.81
N GLU A 124 8.60 15.12 -25.42
CA GLU A 124 8.22 15.56 -26.78
C GLU A 124 8.16 17.10 -26.88
N GLU A 125 7.46 17.78 -25.96
CA GLU A 125 7.37 19.23 -25.91
C GLU A 125 8.75 19.89 -25.67
N LEU A 126 9.61 19.27 -24.86
CA LEU A 126 10.97 19.77 -24.62
C LEU A 126 11.80 19.74 -25.92
N LEU A 127 11.75 18.64 -26.68
CA LEU A 127 12.42 18.57 -27.98
C LEU A 127 11.87 19.58 -28.97
N ASP A 128 10.55 19.77 -29.02
CA ASP A 128 9.91 20.75 -29.90
C ASP A 128 10.34 22.19 -29.55
N VAL A 129 10.46 22.51 -28.27
CA VAL A 129 11.00 23.80 -27.82
C VAL A 129 12.46 23.96 -28.26
N CYS A 130 13.30 22.94 -28.07
CA CYS A 130 14.70 22.97 -28.50
C CYS A 130 14.83 23.18 -30.02
N LYS A 131 14.03 22.48 -30.82
CA LYS A 131 14.00 22.61 -32.29
C LYS A 131 13.51 23.99 -32.74
N ARG A 132 12.42 24.47 -32.14
CA ARG A 132 11.78 25.75 -32.47
C ARG A 132 12.67 26.94 -32.15
N GLU A 133 13.32 26.93 -30.99
CA GLU A 133 14.19 28.02 -30.52
C GLU A 133 15.65 27.87 -30.95
N ARG A 134 16.03 26.71 -31.54
CA ARG A 134 17.41 26.33 -31.86
C ARG A 134 18.34 26.41 -30.65
N MET A 135 17.87 25.85 -29.53
CA MET A 135 18.55 25.88 -28.24
C MET A 135 18.88 24.46 -27.75
N THR A 136 19.95 24.34 -26.97
CA THR A 136 20.18 23.11 -26.18
C THR A 136 19.20 23.04 -25.01
N ILE A 137 19.03 21.85 -24.43
CA ILE A 137 18.18 21.65 -23.26
C ILE A 137 18.65 22.55 -22.09
N ALA A 138 19.96 22.67 -21.88
CA ALA A 138 20.53 23.56 -20.86
C ALA A 138 20.17 25.03 -21.09
N GLN A 139 20.20 25.50 -22.33
CA GLN A 139 19.83 26.87 -22.68
C GLN A 139 18.34 27.15 -22.44
N VAL A 140 17.47 26.17 -22.72
CA VAL A 140 16.03 26.27 -22.41
C VAL A 140 15.81 26.43 -20.91
N VAL A 141 16.45 25.59 -20.08
CA VAL A 141 16.35 25.69 -18.61
C VAL A 141 16.94 26.99 -18.10
N TYR A 142 18.12 27.40 -18.60
CA TYR A 142 18.73 28.68 -18.24
C TYR A 142 17.79 29.86 -18.54
N ARG A 143 17.14 29.87 -19.71
CA ARG A 143 16.19 30.91 -20.09
C ARG A 143 14.95 30.92 -19.20
N ASN A 144 14.49 29.77 -18.74
CA ASN A 144 13.41 29.69 -17.75
C ASN A 144 13.86 30.17 -16.36
N GLU A 145 15.06 29.83 -15.91
CA GLU A 145 15.62 30.25 -14.62
C GLU A 145 15.80 31.77 -14.51
N LEU A 146 16.05 32.45 -15.63
CA LEU A 146 16.12 33.92 -15.69
C LEU A 146 14.83 34.63 -15.26
N HIS A 147 13.70 33.91 -15.23
CA HIS A 147 12.44 34.46 -14.72
C HIS A 147 12.53 34.80 -13.22
N TRP A 148 13.29 34.02 -12.44
CA TRP A 148 13.38 34.19 -10.98
C TRP A 148 14.70 34.80 -10.50
N ARG A 149 15.75 34.76 -11.32
CA ARG A 149 17.12 35.03 -10.88
C ARG A 149 17.93 35.74 -11.96
N THR A 150 18.87 36.57 -11.53
CA THR A 150 19.82 37.21 -12.44
C THR A 150 20.88 36.21 -12.92
N PRO A 151 21.57 36.46 -14.06
CA PRO A 151 22.67 35.62 -14.54
C PRO A 151 23.73 35.29 -13.48
N ASP A 152 24.15 36.29 -12.69
CA ASP A 152 25.16 36.11 -11.65
C ASP A 152 24.63 35.25 -10.49
N GLN A 153 23.37 35.42 -10.10
CA GLN A 153 22.73 34.59 -9.07
C GLN A 153 22.63 33.13 -9.50
N ILE A 154 22.27 32.90 -10.76
CA ILE A 154 22.20 31.55 -11.34
C ILE A 154 23.60 30.91 -11.32
N ARG A 155 24.60 31.61 -11.86
CA ARG A 155 25.99 31.11 -11.91
C ARG A 155 26.53 30.79 -10.53
N ASN A 156 26.40 31.72 -9.58
CA ASN A 156 26.91 31.53 -8.21
C ASN A 156 26.24 30.33 -7.54
N LYS A 157 24.91 30.19 -7.64
CA LYS A 157 24.20 29.05 -7.05
C LYS A 157 24.59 27.70 -7.65
N ILE A 158 24.77 27.64 -8.97
CA ILE A 158 25.19 26.40 -9.65
C ILE A 158 26.61 26.02 -9.21
N MET A 159 27.51 27.00 -9.09
CA MET A 159 28.86 26.76 -8.58
C MET A 159 28.85 26.34 -7.11
N ASP A 160 27.99 26.92 -6.27
CA ASP A 160 27.84 26.53 -4.86
C ASP A 160 27.34 25.09 -4.72
N ILE A 161 26.38 24.67 -5.56
CA ILE A 161 25.90 23.30 -5.65
C ILE A 161 27.07 22.35 -5.98
N TRP A 162 27.82 22.67 -7.03
CA TRP A 162 28.97 21.87 -7.44
C TRP A 162 30.07 21.82 -6.37
N ASN A 163 30.41 22.95 -5.77
CA ASN A 163 31.44 23.03 -4.73
C ASN A 163 31.06 22.15 -3.53
N THR A 164 29.79 22.18 -3.12
CA THR A 164 29.28 21.33 -2.04
C THR A 164 29.31 19.84 -2.41
N MET A 165 28.95 19.51 -3.66
CA MET A 165 29.07 18.14 -4.20
C MET A 165 30.52 17.64 -4.22
N ASN A 166 31.46 18.48 -4.64
CA ASN A 166 32.88 18.12 -4.69
C ASN A 166 33.49 18.02 -3.28
N GLU A 167 33.03 18.84 -2.33
CA GLU A 167 33.41 18.76 -0.93
C GLU A 167 32.91 17.46 -0.28
N SER A 168 31.67 17.02 -0.55
CA SER A 168 31.16 15.75 -0.02
C SER A 168 31.93 14.53 -0.54
N ILE A 169 32.34 14.54 -1.82
CA ILE A 169 33.27 13.53 -2.36
C ILE A 169 34.58 13.53 -1.57
N ARG A 170 35.18 14.72 -1.38
CA ARG A 170 36.45 14.85 -0.66
C ARG A 170 36.33 14.35 0.78
N ASN A 171 35.25 14.69 1.49
CA ASN A 171 35.02 14.26 2.86
C ASN A 171 34.88 12.73 2.96
N GLY A 172 34.14 12.11 2.04
CA GLY A 172 34.03 10.65 1.98
C GLY A 172 35.37 9.96 1.71
N CYS A 173 36.16 10.48 0.76
CA CYS A 173 37.49 9.94 0.43
C CYS A 173 38.53 10.13 1.56
N MET A 174 38.42 11.21 2.33
CA MET A 174 39.39 11.56 3.38
C MET A 174 38.95 11.11 4.78
N SER A 175 37.81 10.42 4.90
CA SER A 175 37.29 9.96 6.17
C SER A 175 38.26 9.00 6.86
N THR A 176 38.46 9.21 8.16
CA THR A 176 39.24 8.33 9.05
C THR A 176 38.36 7.34 9.80
N GLU A 177 37.04 7.42 9.66
CA GLU A 177 36.11 6.49 10.30
C GLU A 177 36.13 5.14 9.59
N GLU A 178 36.20 4.04 10.34
CA GLU A 178 36.23 2.70 9.74
C GLU A 178 34.82 2.18 9.38
N TYR A 179 33.80 2.56 10.14
CA TYR A 179 32.44 2.05 10.03
C TYR A 179 31.39 3.17 9.98
N LEU A 180 30.32 2.95 9.22
CA LEU A 180 29.14 3.81 9.20
C LEU A 180 28.35 3.68 10.52
N PRO A 181 27.64 4.74 10.94
CA PRO A 181 26.79 4.69 12.12
C PRO A 181 25.59 3.75 11.92
N GLY A 182 24.99 3.27 13.03
CA GLY A 182 23.85 2.34 13.00
C GLY A 182 24.23 0.89 13.27
N ASN A 183 23.24 0.01 13.28
CA ASN A 183 23.38 -1.37 13.78
C ASN A 183 24.10 -2.32 12.80
N LEU A 184 24.16 -1.96 11.52
CA LEU A 184 24.72 -2.80 10.46
C LEU A 184 26.26 -2.86 10.43
N LYS A 185 26.94 -1.92 11.11
CA LYS A 185 28.41 -1.82 11.15
C LYS A 185 29.05 -1.95 9.75
N VAL A 186 28.49 -1.28 8.76
CA VAL A 186 28.99 -1.32 7.38
C VAL A 186 30.33 -0.59 7.32
N ARG A 187 31.36 -1.25 6.79
CA ARG A 187 32.69 -0.65 6.66
C ARG A 187 32.69 0.44 5.58
N ARG A 188 33.27 1.61 5.87
CA ARG A 188 33.54 2.64 4.87
C ARG A 188 34.59 2.15 3.87
N ARG A 189 34.30 2.28 2.59
CA ARG A 189 35.11 1.76 1.46
C ARG A 189 35.79 2.89 0.69
N ALA A 190 35.24 4.11 0.69
CA ALA A 190 35.74 5.21 -0.14
C ALA A 190 37.22 5.54 0.14
N SER A 191 37.59 5.75 1.41
CA SER A 191 38.97 6.08 1.80
C SER A 191 39.99 5.01 1.37
N GLY A 192 39.67 3.73 1.56
CA GLY A 192 40.53 2.63 1.14
C GLY A 192 40.62 2.48 -0.39
N LEU A 193 39.55 2.77 -1.14
CA LEU A 193 39.55 2.80 -2.60
C LEU A 193 40.37 3.98 -3.13
N TYR A 194 40.22 5.16 -2.53
CA TYR A 194 40.97 6.37 -2.89
C TYR A 194 42.48 6.17 -2.74
N GLN A 195 42.91 5.61 -1.60
CA GLN A 195 44.32 5.31 -1.37
C GLN A 195 44.88 4.35 -2.43
N LYS A 196 44.14 3.30 -2.79
CA LYS A 196 44.55 2.33 -3.82
C LYS A 196 44.70 2.96 -5.21
N LEU A 197 43.75 3.81 -5.60
CA LEU A 197 43.76 4.50 -6.89
C LEU A 197 44.92 5.51 -6.99
N ILE A 198 45.25 6.19 -5.89
CA ILE A 198 46.39 7.13 -5.86
C ILE A 198 47.73 6.41 -5.80
N SER A 199 47.84 5.30 -5.06
CA SER A 199 49.11 4.59 -4.88
C SER A 199 49.61 3.84 -6.11
N GLY A 200 48.76 3.70 -7.14
CA GLY A 200 49.04 2.87 -8.32
C GLY A 200 49.12 1.36 -8.00
N PRO A 201 49.27 0.49 -9.01
CA PRO A 201 49.47 -0.94 -8.77
C PRO A 201 50.79 -1.19 -8.02
N PRO A 202 50.86 -2.20 -7.12
CA PRO A 202 52.10 -2.53 -6.44
C PRO A 202 53.19 -2.90 -7.46
N PRO A 203 54.46 -2.50 -7.25
CA PRO A 203 55.53 -2.86 -8.18
C PRO A 203 55.63 -4.39 -8.27
N SER A 204 55.40 -4.91 -9.48
CA SER A 204 55.64 -6.32 -9.79
C SER A 204 57.12 -6.60 -9.58
N LYS A 205 57.46 -7.44 -8.59
CA LYS A 205 58.79 -8.07 -8.52
C LYS A 205 59.00 -8.85 -9.81
N VAL A 206 59.76 -8.28 -10.74
CA VAL A 206 60.25 -8.98 -11.93
C VAL A 206 61.14 -10.10 -11.41
N ALA A 207 60.65 -11.34 -11.50
CA ALA A 207 61.48 -12.51 -11.27
C ALA A 207 62.46 -12.61 -12.44
N ASP A 208 63.74 -12.70 -12.08
CA ASP A 208 64.88 -12.80 -12.96
C ASP A 208 64.73 -13.99 -13.93
N ASN A 209 64.71 -13.70 -15.23
CA ASN A 209 64.65 -14.72 -16.28
C ASN A 209 66.07 -15.17 -16.62
N SER A 210 66.63 -16.04 -15.77
CA SER A 210 67.81 -16.83 -16.13
C SER A 210 67.49 -18.31 -16.03
N LEU A 211 67.85 -19.04 -17.10
CA LEU A 211 67.87 -20.50 -17.29
C LEU A 211 66.69 -21.10 -18.07
N ILE A 212 66.88 -21.14 -19.39
CA ILE A 212 66.36 -22.21 -20.25
C ILE A 212 67.39 -23.35 -20.21
N PRO A 213 66.95 -24.61 -19.99
CA PRO A 213 67.36 -25.64 -20.93
C PRO A 213 66.17 -26.40 -21.52
N SER A 214 66.29 -26.63 -22.83
CA SER A 214 65.48 -27.48 -23.68
C SER A 214 65.45 -28.95 -23.21
N THR A 215 64.29 -29.61 -23.25
CA THR A 215 63.99 -30.80 -24.09
C THR A 215 62.70 -31.51 -23.65
N THR A 216 61.88 -31.85 -24.66
CA THR A 216 60.93 -32.98 -24.74
C THR A 216 59.96 -33.27 -23.58
N GLY A 217 58.66 -33.26 -23.92
CA GLY A 217 57.65 -34.11 -23.27
C GLY A 217 56.55 -33.34 -22.55
N TYR A 218 55.34 -33.48 -23.07
CA TYR A 218 54.09 -32.95 -22.50
C TYR A 218 54.00 -33.10 -20.97
N LYS A 219 53.97 -31.96 -20.27
CA LYS A 219 53.19 -31.77 -19.05
C LYS A 219 52.47 -30.43 -19.19
N LYS A 220 51.13 -30.47 -19.17
CA LYS A 220 50.26 -29.31 -19.06
C LYS A 220 50.56 -28.65 -17.70
N VAL A 221 51.55 -27.76 -17.66
CA VAL A 221 51.77 -26.87 -16.53
C VAL A 221 50.56 -25.95 -16.52
N ILE A 222 49.63 -26.20 -15.59
CA ILE A 222 48.67 -25.19 -15.19
C ILE A 222 49.52 -24.06 -14.61
N LEU A 223 49.85 -23.07 -15.44
CA LEU A 223 50.32 -21.77 -14.97
C LEU A 223 49.26 -21.30 -13.98
N ARG A 224 49.59 -21.32 -12.67
CA ARG A 224 48.84 -20.56 -11.67
C ARG A 224 48.83 -19.12 -12.19
N ARG A 225 47.72 -18.71 -12.81
CA ARG A 225 47.53 -17.33 -13.23
C ARG A 225 47.73 -16.47 -11.98
N PRO A 226 48.64 -15.48 -11.98
CA PRO A 226 48.70 -14.54 -10.89
C PRO A 226 47.32 -13.87 -10.80
N TRP A 227 46.87 -13.58 -9.58
CA TRP A 227 45.62 -12.89 -9.30
C TRP A 227 45.57 -11.63 -10.16
N LYS A 228 44.83 -11.66 -11.28
CA LYS A 228 44.61 -10.47 -12.09
C LYS A 228 43.65 -9.60 -11.29
N LEU A 229 44.20 -8.62 -10.57
CA LEU A 229 43.42 -7.49 -10.12
C LEU A 229 42.96 -6.77 -11.40
N LEU A 230 41.72 -6.99 -11.82
CA LEU A 230 41.13 -6.36 -12.99
C LEU A 230 40.90 -4.89 -12.65
N MET A 231 41.90 -4.05 -12.91
CA MET A 231 41.80 -2.60 -12.74
C MET A 231 41.10 -2.00 -13.95
N LEU A 232 39.90 -1.44 -13.75
CA LEU A 232 39.13 -0.70 -14.76
C LEU A 232 38.96 0.75 -14.28
N PRO A 233 39.95 1.63 -14.54
CA PRO A 233 40.05 2.93 -13.85
C PRO A 233 38.78 3.77 -13.90
N ALA A 234 38.11 3.84 -15.05
CA ALA A 234 36.86 4.59 -15.19
C ALA A 234 35.75 4.12 -14.24
N LEU A 235 35.55 2.80 -14.12
CA LEU A 235 34.54 2.22 -13.23
C LEU A 235 34.90 2.44 -11.75
N GLU A 236 36.19 2.37 -11.43
CA GLU A 236 36.67 2.54 -10.06
C GLU A 236 36.57 3.99 -9.59
N TYR A 237 36.87 4.98 -10.44
CA TYR A 237 36.67 6.41 -10.10
C TYR A 237 35.19 6.75 -9.92
N LEU A 238 34.31 6.31 -10.82
CA LEU A 238 32.86 6.53 -10.68
C LEU A 238 32.31 5.89 -9.41
N SER A 239 32.71 4.64 -9.14
CA SER A 239 32.29 3.93 -7.94
C SER A 239 32.83 4.61 -6.68
N LEU A 240 34.10 5.02 -6.69
CA LEU A 240 34.70 5.75 -5.58
C LEU A 240 33.91 7.02 -5.26
N TYR A 241 33.68 7.87 -6.25
CA TYR A 241 33.02 9.17 -6.03
C TYR A 241 31.58 8.98 -5.54
N ALA A 242 30.84 8.04 -6.13
CA ALA A 242 29.47 7.76 -5.70
C ALA A 242 29.42 7.19 -4.26
N ILE A 243 30.31 6.23 -3.94
CA ILE A 243 30.42 5.65 -2.61
C ILE A 243 30.82 6.72 -1.59
N ALA A 244 31.77 7.58 -1.91
CA ALA A 244 32.23 8.65 -1.01
C ALA A 244 31.07 9.56 -0.58
N VAL A 245 30.25 10.02 -1.53
CA VAL A 245 29.09 10.88 -1.25
C VAL A 245 28.03 10.13 -0.44
N ASN A 246 27.73 8.87 -0.77
CA ASN A 246 26.70 8.12 -0.05
C ASN A 246 27.14 7.66 1.34
N GLU A 247 28.43 7.42 1.56
CA GLU A 247 29.00 7.18 2.90
C GLU A 247 28.96 8.45 3.75
N GLU A 248 29.22 9.61 3.15
CA GLU A 248 29.06 10.91 3.81
C GLU A 248 27.60 11.17 4.19
N ASN A 249 26.66 10.91 3.27
CA ASN A 249 25.22 10.99 3.54
C ASN A 249 24.79 10.07 4.69
N ALA A 250 25.21 8.79 4.65
CA ALA A 250 24.87 7.81 5.68
C ALA A 250 25.42 8.18 7.07
N SER A 251 26.43 9.05 7.11
CA SER A 251 27.07 9.50 8.35
C SER A 251 26.53 10.83 8.88
N GLY A 252 25.49 11.38 8.22
CA GLY A 252 24.89 12.67 8.57
C GLY A 252 25.73 13.88 8.11
N GLY A 253 26.66 13.67 7.19
CA GLY A 253 27.46 14.71 6.58
C GLY A 253 26.67 15.60 5.62
N ARG A 254 27.33 16.64 5.12
CA ARG A 254 26.71 17.59 4.19
C ARG A 254 26.69 17.01 2.79
N VAL A 255 25.49 16.88 2.21
CA VAL A 255 25.30 16.39 0.83
C VAL A 255 24.27 17.24 0.09
N VAL A 256 24.31 17.20 -1.24
CA VAL A 256 23.32 17.85 -2.10
C VAL A 256 22.33 16.82 -2.62
N THR A 257 21.04 17.11 -2.54
CA THR A 257 19.98 16.26 -3.11
C THR A 257 20.11 16.16 -4.63
N ALA A 258 20.09 14.95 -5.19
CA ALA A 258 20.27 14.75 -6.63
C ALA A 258 19.52 13.50 -7.18
N PRO A 259 18.17 13.42 -7.13
CA PRO A 259 17.23 14.43 -6.63
C PRO A 259 16.86 14.26 -5.14
N THR A 260 17.33 13.19 -4.50
CA THR A 260 17.15 12.94 -3.06
C THR A 260 18.50 12.66 -2.39
N ASN A 261 18.53 12.64 -1.05
CA ASN A 261 19.75 12.30 -0.30
C ASN A 261 20.20 10.85 -0.55
N GLY A 262 19.25 9.92 -0.72
CA GLY A 262 19.55 8.52 -1.00
C GLY A 262 20.21 8.29 -2.36
N ALA A 263 19.96 9.18 -3.32
CA ALA A 263 20.53 9.17 -4.67
C ALA A 263 21.63 10.21 -4.91
N ALA A 264 22.15 10.82 -3.83
CA ALA A 264 23.03 11.98 -3.90
C ALA A 264 24.37 11.72 -4.61
N GLY A 265 24.83 10.47 -4.72
CA GLY A 265 26.16 10.15 -5.25
C GLY A 265 26.26 10.07 -6.77
N VAL A 266 25.14 9.86 -7.49
CA VAL A 266 25.20 9.56 -8.94
C VAL A 266 25.64 10.77 -9.77
N ILE A 267 24.98 11.92 -9.62
CA ILE A 267 25.32 13.17 -10.32
C ILE A 267 26.75 13.64 -10.04
N PRO A 268 27.18 13.82 -8.78
CA PRO A 268 28.52 14.32 -8.51
C PRO A 268 29.61 13.36 -8.97
N ALA A 269 29.40 12.05 -8.93
CA ALA A 269 30.36 11.07 -9.44
C ALA A 269 30.62 11.21 -10.94
N VAL A 270 29.54 11.30 -11.73
CA VAL A 270 29.64 11.41 -13.20
C VAL A 270 30.22 12.78 -13.59
N LEU A 271 29.76 13.87 -12.96
CA LEU A 271 30.27 15.21 -13.23
C LEU A 271 31.74 15.34 -12.83
N LYS A 272 32.14 14.84 -11.66
CA LYS A 272 33.55 14.85 -11.23
C LYS A 272 34.45 14.10 -12.19
N TYR A 273 34.03 12.92 -12.61
CA TYR A 273 34.76 12.12 -13.59
C TYR A 273 34.94 12.89 -14.91
N PHE A 274 33.88 13.49 -15.45
CA PHE A 274 33.99 14.31 -16.66
C PHE A 274 34.95 15.50 -16.48
N LEU A 275 34.83 16.24 -15.37
CA LEU A 275 35.65 17.43 -15.11
C LEU A 275 37.13 17.12 -14.91
N GLU A 276 37.48 15.95 -14.37
CA GLU A 276 38.88 15.58 -14.15
C GLU A 276 39.57 15.01 -15.38
N PHE A 277 38.83 14.28 -16.22
CA PHE A 277 39.43 13.50 -17.30
C PHE A 277 39.11 13.99 -18.72
N MET A 278 38.11 14.86 -18.89
CA MET A 278 37.58 15.20 -20.22
C MET A 278 37.31 16.69 -20.44
N SER A 279 36.89 17.45 -19.42
CA SER A 279 36.48 18.84 -19.56
C SER A 279 37.65 19.76 -19.93
N GLU A 280 37.40 20.68 -20.86
CA GLU A 280 38.31 21.78 -21.21
C GLU A 280 37.88 23.12 -20.58
N ASN A 281 36.60 23.25 -20.20
CA ASN A 281 36.05 24.45 -19.58
C ASN A 281 35.04 24.09 -18.48
N ASN A 282 35.58 23.82 -17.29
CA ASN A 282 34.80 23.38 -16.14
C ASN A 282 33.59 24.27 -15.84
N ALA A 283 33.73 25.60 -15.89
CA ALA A 283 32.65 26.50 -15.52
C ALA A 283 31.46 26.41 -16.47
N ARG A 284 31.72 26.29 -17.78
CA ARG A 284 30.66 26.09 -18.79
C ARG A 284 30.04 24.70 -18.63
N ASP A 285 30.86 23.68 -18.50
CA ASP A 285 30.42 22.29 -18.54
C ASP A 285 29.62 21.91 -17.29
N ILE A 286 29.97 22.47 -16.13
CA ILE A 286 29.16 22.35 -14.89
C ILE A 286 27.74 22.88 -15.13
N MET A 287 27.59 24.04 -15.78
CA MET A 287 26.29 24.62 -16.07
C MET A 287 25.52 23.78 -17.09
N GLU A 288 26.14 23.39 -18.20
CA GLU A 288 25.50 22.56 -19.23
C GLU A 288 25.01 21.23 -18.64
N PHE A 289 25.86 20.56 -17.85
CA PHE A 289 25.52 19.30 -17.19
C PHE A 289 24.33 19.47 -16.24
N LEU A 290 24.44 20.40 -15.28
CA LEU A 290 23.44 20.54 -14.22
C LEU A 290 22.10 21.07 -14.74
N PHE A 291 22.07 21.96 -15.72
CA PHE A 291 20.81 22.40 -16.34
C PHE A 291 20.15 21.29 -17.16
N THR A 292 20.93 20.52 -17.91
CA THR A 292 20.40 19.37 -18.64
C THR A 292 19.85 18.32 -17.70
N SER A 293 20.60 17.95 -16.66
CA SER A 293 20.12 17.06 -15.60
C SER A 293 18.85 17.59 -14.94
N ALA A 294 18.76 18.90 -14.68
CA ALA A 294 17.55 19.51 -14.11
C ALA A 294 16.33 19.38 -15.01
N ALA A 295 16.47 19.58 -16.34
CA ALA A 295 15.38 19.39 -17.29
C ALA A 295 14.78 17.99 -17.19
N ILE A 296 15.63 16.96 -17.21
CA ILE A 296 15.22 15.56 -17.09
C ILE A 296 14.55 15.29 -15.74
N GLY A 297 15.11 15.83 -14.65
CA GLY A 297 14.49 15.74 -13.32
C GLY A 297 13.09 16.36 -13.28
N MET A 298 12.86 17.47 -13.99
CA MET A 298 11.55 18.11 -14.11
C MET A 298 10.54 17.21 -14.84
N LEU A 299 10.95 16.51 -15.89
CA LEU A 299 10.08 15.57 -16.62
C LEU A 299 9.57 14.45 -15.70
N TYR A 300 10.47 13.81 -14.95
CA TYR A 300 10.08 12.80 -13.96
C TYR A 300 9.21 13.36 -12.84
N LYS A 301 9.47 14.59 -12.40
CA LYS A 301 8.69 15.22 -11.33
C LYS A 301 7.27 15.59 -11.76
N ARG A 302 7.05 15.91 -13.03
CA ARG A 302 5.74 16.27 -13.61
C ARG A 302 4.96 15.05 -14.07
N GLY A 303 5.63 14.11 -14.75
CA GLY A 303 5.00 12.89 -15.27
C GLY A 303 4.84 11.78 -14.23
N ALA A 304 5.59 11.83 -13.13
CA ALA A 304 5.56 10.86 -12.05
C ALA A 304 5.99 11.50 -10.71
N SER A 305 6.43 10.70 -9.73
CA SER A 305 7.01 11.22 -8.49
C SER A 305 8.48 10.80 -8.34
N ILE A 306 9.28 11.68 -7.73
CA ILE A 306 10.68 11.41 -7.35
C ILE A 306 10.79 10.88 -5.91
N SER A 307 9.66 10.58 -5.27
CA SER A 307 9.62 10.06 -3.90
C SER A 307 9.81 8.54 -3.91
N ALA A 308 10.81 8.04 -3.18
CA ALA A 308 10.97 6.60 -2.95
C ALA A 308 9.71 5.95 -2.36
N ALA A 309 8.99 6.68 -1.49
CA ALA A 309 7.79 6.17 -0.84
C ALA A 309 6.60 6.01 -1.82
N GLU A 310 6.66 6.63 -2.99
CA GLU A 310 5.60 6.61 -3.99
C GLU A 310 6.01 5.80 -5.23
N MET A 311 7.27 5.87 -5.66
CA MET A 311 7.74 5.28 -6.90
C MET A 311 8.87 4.26 -6.71
N GLY A 312 9.28 3.94 -5.48
CA GLY A 312 10.44 3.08 -5.23
C GLY A 312 11.77 3.75 -5.54
N CYS A 313 12.87 2.99 -5.50
CA CYS A 313 14.21 3.51 -5.73
C CYS A 313 14.47 3.90 -7.20
N GLN A 314 13.63 3.43 -8.13
CA GLN A 314 13.62 3.93 -9.52
C GLN A 314 13.30 5.43 -9.57
N GLY A 315 12.43 5.94 -8.68
CA GLY A 315 12.10 7.37 -8.57
C GLY A 315 13.22 8.22 -7.94
N GLU A 316 14.24 7.60 -7.35
CA GLU A 316 15.39 8.28 -6.75
C GLU A 316 16.67 8.02 -7.53
N VAL A 317 17.26 6.83 -7.38
CA VAL A 317 18.52 6.46 -8.04
C VAL A 317 18.31 6.27 -9.54
N GLY A 318 17.17 5.75 -9.97
CA GLY A 318 16.85 5.65 -11.41
C GLY A 318 16.76 7.02 -12.06
N VAL A 319 16.07 7.97 -11.42
CA VAL A 319 16.00 9.37 -11.88
C VAL A 319 17.39 10.00 -11.87
N ALA A 320 18.20 9.81 -10.83
CA ALA A 320 19.56 10.33 -10.79
C ALA A 320 20.45 9.75 -11.90
N CYS A 321 20.32 8.45 -12.20
CA CYS A 321 21.01 7.78 -13.30
C CYS A 321 20.64 8.39 -14.66
N SER A 322 19.34 8.58 -14.90
CA SER A 322 18.82 9.22 -16.12
C SER A 322 19.28 10.68 -16.26
N MET A 323 19.18 11.48 -15.19
CA MET A 323 19.65 12.86 -15.14
C MET A 323 21.15 12.95 -15.44
N SER A 324 21.96 12.05 -14.89
CA SER A 324 23.40 12.00 -15.14
C SER A 324 23.74 11.54 -16.55
N ALA A 325 23.01 10.59 -17.12
CA ALA A 325 23.21 10.13 -18.49
C ALA A 325 22.97 11.27 -19.49
N ALA A 326 21.87 12.01 -19.31
CA ALA A 326 21.55 13.18 -20.10
C ALA A 326 22.59 14.30 -19.96
N GLY A 327 22.96 14.63 -18.72
CA GLY A 327 23.98 15.64 -18.44
C GLY A 327 25.33 15.30 -19.09
N PHE A 328 25.75 14.04 -18.99
CA PHE A 328 26.99 13.55 -19.60
C PHE A 328 26.92 13.58 -21.14
N ALA A 329 25.81 13.13 -21.73
CA ALA A 329 25.61 13.19 -23.18
C ALA A 329 25.69 14.63 -23.70
N ALA A 330 25.06 15.60 -23.02
CA ALA A 330 25.07 17.00 -23.41
C ALA A 330 26.47 17.61 -23.40
N VAL A 331 27.27 17.40 -22.35
CA VAL A 331 28.66 17.92 -22.30
C VAL A 331 29.59 17.23 -23.29
N MET A 332 29.26 16.01 -23.73
CA MET A 332 29.96 15.31 -24.81
C MET A 332 29.54 15.76 -26.22
N GLY A 333 28.60 16.72 -26.33
CA GLY A 333 28.18 17.30 -27.60
C GLY A 333 27.02 16.59 -28.31
N ALA A 334 26.23 15.79 -27.58
CA ALA A 334 25.04 15.13 -28.11
C ALA A 334 23.96 16.12 -28.59
N THR A 335 23.16 15.72 -29.58
CA THR A 335 21.93 16.47 -29.95
C THR A 335 20.86 16.33 -28.86
N PRO A 336 19.84 17.22 -28.79
CA PRO A 336 18.74 17.07 -27.84
C PRO A 336 18.07 15.68 -27.87
N GLU A 337 17.92 15.09 -29.06
CA GLU A 337 17.36 13.74 -29.23
C GLU A 337 18.25 12.66 -28.62
N GLN A 338 19.57 12.75 -28.81
CA GLN A 338 20.53 11.84 -28.18
C GLN A 338 20.58 12.03 -26.65
N VAL A 339 20.41 13.27 -26.16
CA VAL A 339 20.31 13.54 -24.72
C VAL A 339 19.07 12.89 -24.11
N GLU A 340 17.92 13.00 -24.79
CA GLU A 340 16.70 12.29 -24.38
C GLU A 340 16.90 10.78 -24.41
N ASN A 341 17.51 10.24 -25.47
CA ASN A 341 17.78 8.80 -25.56
C ASN A 341 18.73 8.31 -24.46
N ALA A 342 19.75 9.09 -24.08
CA ALA A 342 20.59 8.76 -22.94
C ALA A 342 19.80 8.72 -21.63
N ALA A 343 18.88 9.68 -21.43
CA ALA A 343 18.00 9.74 -20.27
C ALA A 343 17.07 8.51 -20.21
N GLU A 344 16.52 8.12 -21.36
CA GLU A 344 15.61 6.99 -21.54
C GLU A 344 16.30 5.67 -21.14
N ILE A 345 17.42 5.33 -21.77
CA ILE A 345 18.23 4.14 -21.44
C ILE A 345 18.64 4.16 -19.95
N GLY A 346 19.02 5.34 -19.46
CA GLY A 346 19.39 5.54 -18.06
C GLY A 346 18.29 5.17 -17.08
N MET A 347 17.02 5.41 -17.41
CA MET A 347 15.88 5.01 -16.58
C MET A 347 15.39 3.59 -16.85
N GLU A 348 15.39 3.15 -18.11
CA GLU A 348 14.98 1.79 -18.51
C GLU A 348 15.67 0.72 -17.64
N HIS A 349 16.99 0.87 -17.46
CA HIS A 349 17.81 -0.03 -16.64
C HIS A 349 17.63 0.11 -15.12
N ASN A 350 16.67 0.91 -14.68
CA ASN A 350 16.31 1.11 -13.28
C ASN A 350 14.81 0.92 -13.02
N LEU A 351 13.98 0.67 -14.04
CA LEU A 351 12.57 0.33 -13.88
C LEU A 351 12.41 -0.94 -13.02
N GLY A 352 11.45 -0.93 -12.11
CA GLY A 352 11.18 -1.99 -11.14
C GLY A 352 12.03 -1.93 -9.86
N LEU A 353 12.96 -0.98 -9.71
CA LEU A 353 13.75 -0.88 -8.47
C LEU A 353 12.90 -0.40 -7.28
N THR A 354 12.68 -1.29 -6.31
CA THR A 354 11.97 -1.00 -5.06
C THR A 354 12.84 -0.22 -4.06
N CYS A 355 12.22 0.53 -3.14
CA CYS A 355 12.91 1.16 -2.02
C CYS A 355 12.68 0.33 -0.76
N ASP A 356 13.63 -0.55 -0.45
CA ASP A 356 13.57 -1.49 0.67
C ASP A 356 14.95 -1.67 1.32
N PRO A 357 15.45 -0.63 2.02
CA PRO A 357 16.76 -0.69 2.65
C PRO A 357 16.76 -1.51 3.95
N ILE A 358 17.85 -2.23 4.21
CA ILE A 358 18.01 -3.02 5.43
C ILE A 358 17.94 -2.10 6.66
N ASP A 359 17.13 -2.48 7.65
CA ASP A 359 16.85 -1.71 8.88
C ASP A 359 16.32 -0.28 8.62
N GLY A 360 15.80 0.01 7.42
CA GLY A 360 15.37 1.36 7.05
C GLY A 360 16.53 2.35 6.85
N LEU A 361 17.79 1.90 6.87
CA LEU A 361 18.98 2.75 6.82
C LEU A 361 19.41 3.07 5.38
N VAL A 362 19.81 4.31 5.11
CA VAL A 362 20.32 4.73 3.78
C VAL A 362 21.77 4.23 3.55
N GLN A 363 21.97 2.93 3.63
CA GLN A 363 23.27 2.24 3.52
C GLN A 363 23.19 1.13 2.49
N ILE A 364 22.50 0.02 2.81
CA ILE A 364 22.36 -1.15 1.94
C ILE A 364 20.89 -1.27 1.50
N PRO A 365 20.58 -1.35 0.19
CA PRO A 365 21.47 -1.35 -0.98
C PRO A 365 21.77 0.06 -1.55
N CYS A 366 21.58 1.13 -0.78
CA CYS A 366 21.62 2.51 -1.29
C CYS A 366 23.00 2.92 -1.82
N ILE A 367 24.08 2.56 -1.13
CA ILE A 367 25.45 2.95 -1.49
C ILE A 367 25.86 2.27 -2.80
N GLU A 368 25.59 0.96 -2.95
CA GLU A 368 25.93 0.20 -4.16
C GLU A 368 25.09 0.67 -5.34
N ARG A 369 23.82 0.99 -5.11
CA ARG A 369 22.93 1.51 -6.15
C ARG A 369 23.42 2.82 -6.73
N ASN A 370 24.04 3.71 -5.94
CA ASN A 370 24.62 4.95 -6.47
C ASN A 370 25.88 4.67 -7.31
N ALA A 371 26.75 3.77 -6.87
CA ALA A 371 27.93 3.37 -7.65
C ALA A 371 27.53 2.76 -9.00
N LEU A 372 26.59 1.81 -8.98
CA LEU A 372 26.06 1.20 -10.20
C LEU A 372 25.30 2.22 -11.07
N GLY A 373 24.55 3.14 -10.45
CA GLY A 373 23.86 4.22 -11.15
C GLY A 373 24.82 5.12 -11.92
N ALA A 374 25.94 5.52 -11.32
CA ALA A 374 26.95 6.34 -11.99
C ALA A 374 27.59 5.63 -13.19
N VAL A 375 27.87 4.33 -13.07
CA VAL A 375 28.39 3.50 -14.16
C VAL A 375 27.36 3.38 -15.29
N LYS A 376 26.11 3.03 -14.96
CA LYS A 376 25.02 2.91 -15.93
C LYS A 376 24.80 4.22 -16.70
N ALA A 377 24.89 5.35 -16.02
CA ALA A 377 24.68 6.67 -16.64
C ALA A 377 25.68 6.94 -17.77
N ILE A 378 26.97 6.67 -17.56
CA ILE A 378 27.99 6.84 -18.62
C ILE A 378 27.78 5.82 -19.74
N THR A 379 27.48 4.57 -19.42
CA THR A 379 27.20 3.56 -20.45
C THR A 379 25.98 3.93 -21.29
N ALA A 380 24.89 4.42 -20.67
CA ALA A 380 23.70 4.90 -21.37
C ALA A 380 24.00 6.06 -22.31
N ALA A 381 24.78 7.05 -21.84
CA ALA A 381 25.20 8.17 -22.68
C ALA A 381 26.10 7.73 -23.85
N GLN A 382 27.02 6.77 -23.63
CA GLN A 382 27.84 6.22 -24.70
C GLN A 382 27.01 5.48 -25.75
N LEU A 383 25.98 4.72 -25.34
CA LEU A 383 25.08 4.04 -26.28
C LEU A 383 24.33 5.07 -27.13
N ALA A 384 23.81 6.14 -26.52
CA ALA A 384 23.10 7.19 -27.23
C ALA A 384 23.99 7.98 -28.20
N LEU A 385 25.22 8.31 -27.79
CA LEU A 385 26.21 9.02 -28.62
C LEU A 385 26.68 8.20 -29.83
N ASN A 386 26.77 6.87 -29.69
CA ASN A 386 27.12 5.97 -30.79
C ASN A 386 25.91 5.60 -31.67
N GLY A 387 24.71 6.00 -31.27
CA GLY A 387 23.49 5.87 -32.05
C GLY A 387 23.14 7.14 -32.83
N ASP A 388 22.05 7.10 -33.59
CA ASP A 388 21.49 8.23 -34.35
C ASP A 388 20.44 9.02 -33.53
N GLY A 389 20.25 8.68 -32.25
CA GLY A 389 19.24 9.27 -31.37
C GLY A 389 17.82 8.75 -31.61
N TYR A 390 17.61 7.87 -32.60
CA TYR A 390 16.31 7.25 -32.85
C TYR A 390 16.04 6.10 -31.88
N HIS A 391 14.89 6.13 -31.23
CA HIS A 391 14.49 5.14 -30.25
C HIS A 391 13.07 4.64 -30.50
N ARG A 392 12.83 3.33 -30.33
CA ARG A 392 11.51 2.72 -30.45
C ARG A 392 10.64 2.99 -29.21
N VAL A 393 11.27 3.24 -28.07
CA VAL A 393 10.64 3.51 -26.78
C VAL A 393 11.02 4.93 -26.37
N THR A 394 10.03 5.81 -26.19
CA THR A 394 10.29 7.22 -25.86
C THR A 394 10.50 7.44 -24.37
N LEU A 395 11.16 8.55 -23.99
CA LEU A 395 11.35 8.89 -22.59
C LEU A 395 10.01 9.03 -21.86
N ASP A 396 8.99 9.58 -22.53
CA ASP A 396 7.64 9.71 -21.98
C ASP A 396 6.99 8.34 -21.69
N GLN A 397 7.21 7.34 -22.56
CA GLN A 397 6.75 5.97 -22.30
C GLN A 397 7.48 5.36 -21.10
N VAL A 398 8.78 5.62 -20.93
CA VAL A 398 9.55 5.17 -19.78
C VAL A 398 9.09 5.85 -18.49
N ILE A 399 8.79 7.15 -18.52
CA ILE A 399 8.21 7.89 -17.39
C ILE A 399 6.85 7.30 -16.99
N GLU A 400 5.97 7.05 -17.97
CA GLU A 400 4.68 6.42 -17.72
C GLU A 400 4.82 5.00 -17.16
N THR A 401 5.78 4.22 -17.68
CA THR A 401 6.11 2.89 -17.13
C THR A 401 6.61 2.98 -15.69
N MET A 402 7.46 3.97 -15.38
CA MET A 402 7.91 4.23 -14.00
C MET A 402 6.73 4.57 -13.08
N ARG A 403 5.79 5.41 -13.55
CA ARG A 403 4.59 5.76 -12.79
C ARG A 403 3.72 4.54 -12.50
N GLN A 404 3.45 3.72 -13.51
CA GLN A 404 2.61 2.52 -13.35
C GLN A 404 3.27 1.47 -12.44
N THR A 405 4.56 1.20 -12.64
CA THR A 405 5.32 0.28 -11.76
C THR A 405 5.40 0.80 -10.33
N GLY A 406 5.52 2.11 -10.12
CA GLY A 406 5.47 2.73 -8.80
C GLY A 406 4.11 2.55 -8.11
N LEU A 407 3.00 2.74 -8.83
CA LEU A 407 1.65 2.45 -8.31
C LEU A 407 1.50 0.96 -7.95
N ASP A 408 2.03 0.07 -8.77
CA ASP A 408 2.04 -1.37 -8.48
C ASP A 408 2.88 -1.69 -7.23
N MET A 409 4.01 -0.99 -7.02
CA MET A 409 4.82 -1.14 -5.80
C MET A 409 4.10 -0.67 -4.53
N GLN A 410 3.30 0.40 -4.61
CA GLN A 410 2.51 0.89 -3.48
C GLN A 410 1.52 -0.17 -2.94
N SER A 411 1.11 -1.12 -3.78
CA SER A 411 0.16 -2.19 -3.43
C SER A 411 0.81 -3.55 -3.13
N LYS A 412 2.04 -3.81 -3.59
CA LYS A 412 2.68 -5.15 -3.50
C LYS A 412 3.99 -5.22 -2.71
N TYR A 413 4.74 -4.11 -2.54
CA TYR A 413 6.14 -4.16 -2.08
C TYR A 413 6.50 -3.12 -1.00
N LYS A 414 5.53 -2.53 -0.31
CA LYS A 414 5.81 -1.72 0.88
C LYS A 414 5.97 -2.62 2.11
N GLU A 415 7.16 -2.62 2.71
CA GLU A 415 7.36 -3.12 4.07
C GLU A 415 6.50 -2.39 5.12
N THR A 416 6.03 -1.17 4.84
CA THR A 416 5.35 -0.35 5.86
C THR A 416 3.82 -0.45 5.95
N SER A 417 3.11 -1.31 5.20
CA SER A 417 1.66 -1.46 5.44
C SER A 417 1.04 -2.85 5.32
N GLN A 418 1.76 -3.87 4.82
CA GLN A 418 1.13 -5.19 4.61
C GLN A 418 1.89 -6.33 5.30
N GLY A 419 3.23 -6.42 5.17
CA GLY A 419 4.05 -7.37 5.93
C GLY A 419 4.39 -6.92 7.37
N GLY A 420 4.35 -5.62 7.62
CA GLY A 420 4.81 -5.00 8.87
C GLY A 420 4.04 -5.44 10.11
N PHE A 421 2.70 -5.51 10.06
CA PHE A 421 1.91 -5.88 11.24
C PHE A 421 2.11 -7.37 11.61
N ALA A 422 1.96 -8.28 10.66
CA ALA A 422 2.20 -9.70 10.89
C ALA A 422 3.67 -9.99 11.28
N SER A 423 4.63 -9.27 10.68
CA SER A 423 6.05 -9.37 11.05
C SER A 423 6.32 -8.79 12.45
N LEU A 424 5.71 -7.65 12.80
CA LEU A 424 5.80 -7.03 14.13
C LEU A 424 5.27 -7.96 15.22
N LEU A 425 4.11 -8.58 15.00
CA LEU A 425 3.57 -9.55 15.96
C LEU A 425 4.50 -10.76 16.09
N ARG A 426 5.03 -11.28 14.98
CA ARG A 426 6.01 -12.37 15.03
C ARG A 426 7.30 -11.99 15.75
N SER A 427 7.84 -10.79 15.54
CA SER A 427 9.06 -10.34 16.21
C SER A 427 8.88 -10.21 17.72
N HIS A 428 7.65 -9.95 18.19
CA HIS A 428 7.28 -9.94 19.60
C HIS A 428 6.77 -11.31 20.11
N GLY A 429 6.86 -12.37 19.30
CA GLY A 429 6.39 -13.70 19.68
C GLY A 429 4.87 -13.83 19.84
N ILE A 430 4.10 -12.89 19.28
CA ILE A 430 2.64 -12.83 19.34
C ILE A 430 2.07 -13.63 18.16
N GLY A 431 1.64 -14.86 18.43
CA GLY A 431 0.97 -15.72 17.44
C GLY A 431 -0.54 -15.48 17.34
N ALA A 432 -1.18 -15.02 18.41
CA ALA A 432 -2.61 -14.74 18.47
C ALA A 432 -2.87 -13.51 19.34
N PHE A 433 -3.96 -12.80 19.07
CA PHE A 433 -4.34 -11.58 19.77
C PHE A 433 -5.84 -11.34 19.79
N HIS A 434 -6.31 -10.53 20.74
CA HIS A 434 -7.71 -10.11 20.78
C HIS A 434 -7.87 -8.63 21.13
N ALA A 435 -9.02 -8.06 20.77
CA ALA A 435 -9.51 -6.77 21.23
C ALA A 435 -10.97 -6.92 21.66
N ILE A 436 -11.29 -6.56 22.90
CA ILE A 436 -12.63 -6.69 23.49
C ILE A 436 -13.04 -5.40 24.20
N PHE A 437 -14.33 -5.05 24.17
CA PHE A 437 -14.84 -3.96 24.98
C PHE A 437 -15.07 -4.42 26.42
N ASP A 438 -14.40 -3.81 27.38
CA ASP A 438 -14.63 -4.00 28.80
C ASP A 438 -15.65 -2.97 29.31
N PRO A 439 -16.90 -3.39 29.60
CA PRO A 439 -17.95 -2.49 30.05
C PRO A 439 -17.68 -1.91 31.45
N LYS A 440 -16.79 -2.48 32.26
CA LYS A 440 -16.49 -1.96 33.61
C LYS A 440 -15.65 -0.69 33.57
N ILE A 441 -14.72 -0.63 32.62
CA ILE A 441 -13.84 0.54 32.42
C ILE A 441 -14.28 1.39 31.23
N GLY A 442 -15.22 0.89 30.42
CA GLY A 442 -15.77 1.59 29.25
C GLY A 442 -14.77 1.72 28.11
N LYS A 443 -13.88 0.74 27.95
CA LYS A 443 -12.73 0.80 27.03
C LYS A 443 -12.51 -0.49 26.24
N VAL A 444 -11.90 -0.39 25.06
CA VAL A 444 -11.42 -1.53 24.29
C VAL A 444 -10.05 -1.96 24.83
N VAL A 445 -9.99 -3.19 25.34
CA VAL A 445 -8.78 -3.80 25.89
C VAL A 445 -8.24 -4.81 24.92
N THR A 446 -6.95 -4.70 24.62
CA THR A 446 -6.26 -5.68 23.77
C THR A 446 -5.45 -6.69 24.58
N SER A 447 -5.10 -7.80 23.95
CA SER A 447 -4.34 -8.89 24.59
C SER A 447 -2.87 -8.56 24.88
N HIS A 448 -2.34 -7.47 24.31
CA HIS A 448 -0.94 -7.09 24.45
C HIS A 448 -0.77 -5.56 24.37
N PRO A 449 0.09 -4.93 25.20
CA PRO A 449 0.30 -3.48 25.19
C PRO A 449 0.60 -2.88 23.80
N ILE A 450 1.43 -3.56 23.00
CA ILE A 450 1.75 -3.15 21.62
C ILE A 450 0.53 -3.02 20.69
N LEU A 451 -0.57 -3.70 21.02
CA LEU A 451 -1.82 -3.67 20.28
C LEU A 451 -2.80 -2.64 20.84
N GLN A 452 -2.56 -2.12 22.05
CA GLN A 452 -3.46 -1.16 22.69
C GLN A 452 -3.73 0.10 21.86
N PRO A 453 -2.78 0.64 21.07
CA PRO A 453 -3.08 1.74 20.15
C PRO A 453 -4.23 1.46 19.18
N ILE A 454 -4.49 0.19 18.82
CA ILE A 454 -5.63 -0.21 17.99
C ILE A 454 -6.94 -0.10 18.79
N GLY A 455 -6.92 -0.50 20.07
CA GLY A 455 -8.05 -0.32 20.98
C GLY A 455 -8.38 1.15 21.19
N ASP A 456 -7.36 1.98 21.40
CA ASP A 456 -7.51 3.42 21.60
C ASP A 456 -8.04 4.11 20.33
N TYR A 457 -7.56 3.68 19.14
CA TYR A 457 -8.09 4.14 17.85
C TYR A 457 -9.59 3.89 17.69
N PHE A 458 -10.06 2.71 18.09
CA PHE A 458 -11.48 2.36 18.07
C PHE A 458 -12.33 3.25 19.00
N GLU A 459 -11.76 3.73 20.10
CA GLU A 459 -12.42 4.65 21.02
C GLU A 459 -12.47 6.09 20.48
N GLU A 460 -11.38 6.55 19.86
CA GLU A 460 -11.24 7.93 19.35
C GLU A 460 -12.15 8.20 18.15
N GLU A 461 -12.23 7.26 17.19
CA GLU A 461 -13.07 7.43 16.00
C GLU A 461 -14.57 7.36 16.33
N LYS A 462 -14.96 6.78 17.48
CA LYS A 462 -16.36 6.63 18.00
C LYS A 462 -17.39 5.99 17.05
N THR A 463 -17.06 5.72 15.79
CA THR A 463 -17.99 5.22 14.75
C THR A 463 -17.83 3.75 14.44
N ASP A 464 -16.65 3.16 14.65
CA ASP A 464 -16.32 1.89 14.03
C ASP A 464 -16.55 0.69 14.96
N PHE A 465 -16.23 0.76 16.26
CA PHE A 465 -16.31 -0.44 17.11
C PHE A 465 -17.73 -0.93 17.43
N ASP A 466 -18.75 -0.06 17.34
CA ASP A 466 -20.19 -0.41 17.38
C ASP A 466 -20.64 -1.50 18.39
N GLY A 467 -19.99 -1.59 19.55
CA GLY A 467 -20.33 -2.61 20.56
C GLY A 467 -19.98 -4.05 20.17
N HIS A 468 -18.96 -4.26 19.33
CA HIS A 468 -18.43 -5.60 19.04
C HIS A 468 -18.02 -6.33 20.32
N GLU A 469 -18.55 -7.53 20.52
CA GLU A 469 -18.25 -8.32 21.71
C GLU A 469 -16.84 -8.91 21.70
N GLY A 470 -16.21 -9.07 20.53
CA GLY A 470 -14.79 -9.40 20.46
C GLY A 470 -14.21 -9.51 19.06
N ILE A 471 -12.95 -9.09 18.92
CA ILE A 471 -12.15 -9.27 17.71
C ILE A 471 -10.99 -10.19 18.08
N PHE A 472 -10.80 -11.25 17.30
CA PHE A 472 -9.74 -12.23 17.50
C PHE A 472 -8.91 -12.32 16.24
N GLY A 473 -7.58 -12.40 16.38
CA GLY A 473 -6.65 -12.54 15.27
C GLY A 473 -5.56 -13.57 15.56
N GLN A 474 -5.03 -14.15 14.51
CA GLN A 474 -3.91 -15.09 14.53
C GLN A 474 -2.99 -14.84 13.34
N ILE A 475 -1.69 -15.03 13.57
CA ILE A 475 -0.71 -15.24 12.50
C ILE A 475 -0.57 -16.75 12.31
N GLY A 476 -0.89 -17.22 11.11
CA GLY A 476 -0.79 -18.64 10.74
C GLY A 476 0.58 -19.20 11.16
N PRO A 477 0.64 -20.26 11.98
CA PRO A 477 1.88 -20.71 12.60
C PRO A 477 2.93 -21.20 11.59
N VAL A 478 2.48 -21.75 10.47
CA VAL A 478 3.28 -22.22 9.34
C VAL A 478 3.21 -21.24 8.19
N SER A 479 2.00 -20.81 7.80
CA SER A 479 1.82 -19.94 6.64
C SER A 479 2.27 -18.51 6.88
N GLY A 480 2.23 -18.03 8.12
CA GLY A 480 2.46 -16.64 8.46
C GLY A 480 1.37 -15.67 7.98
N VAL A 481 0.22 -16.18 7.52
CA VAL A 481 -0.91 -15.39 7.02
C VAL A 481 -1.70 -14.82 8.21
N LEU A 482 -2.07 -13.53 8.15
CA LEU A 482 -2.94 -12.88 9.12
C LEU A 482 -4.40 -13.33 8.91
N GLN A 483 -4.99 -13.86 9.96
CA GLN A 483 -6.32 -14.44 10.01
C GLN A 483 -7.10 -13.80 11.16
N GLY A 484 -8.41 -13.59 10.98
CA GLY A 484 -9.23 -12.96 12.01
C GLY A 484 -10.67 -13.41 12.01
N ALA A 485 -11.29 -13.29 13.18
CA ALA A 485 -12.69 -13.54 13.46
C ALA A 485 -13.25 -12.38 14.28
N PHE A 486 -14.23 -11.69 13.73
CA PHE A 486 -14.86 -10.49 14.27
C PHE A 486 -16.25 -10.85 14.74
N ILE A 487 -16.55 -10.61 16.01
CA ILE A 487 -17.80 -10.97 16.65
C ILE A 487 -18.51 -9.70 17.10
N HIS A 488 -19.62 -9.39 16.44
CA HIS A 488 -20.39 -8.19 16.74
C HIS A 488 -21.30 -8.43 17.94
N ARG A 489 -22.22 -9.41 17.85
CA ARG A 489 -23.17 -9.74 18.93
C ARG A 489 -23.42 -11.23 19.03
N THR A 490 -23.54 -11.76 20.24
CA THR A 490 -23.81 -13.19 20.51
C THR A 490 -25.07 -13.47 21.34
N CYS A 491 -25.87 -12.45 21.64
CA CYS A 491 -27.06 -12.63 22.48
C CYS A 491 -28.17 -13.52 21.85
N ARG A 492 -28.23 -13.62 20.51
CA ARG A 492 -29.07 -14.61 19.81
C ARG A 492 -28.42 -15.99 19.79
N GLY A 493 -27.10 -16.07 19.76
CA GLY A 493 -26.34 -17.31 19.68
C GLY A 493 -24.91 -17.07 19.25
N GLN A 494 -24.26 -18.11 18.72
CA GLN A 494 -22.90 -17.99 18.18
C GLN A 494 -22.86 -16.90 17.09
N GLY A 495 -21.77 -16.14 17.01
CA GLY A 495 -21.55 -15.26 15.88
C GLY A 495 -21.40 -16.11 14.62
N ALA A 496 -22.15 -15.83 13.55
CA ALA A 496 -22.05 -16.62 12.33
C ALA A 496 -21.85 -15.72 11.10
N GLY A 497 -21.00 -16.17 10.18
CA GLY A 497 -20.78 -15.52 8.90
C GLY A 497 -19.69 -16.18 8.07
N GLY A 498 -19.55 -15.75 6.82
CA GLY A 498 -18.51 -16.24 5.93
C GLY A 498 -17.10 -15.75 6.30
N VAL A 499 -16.07 -16.50 5.88
CA VAL A 499 -14.67 -16.04 5.89
C VAL A 499 -14.30 -15.48 4.53
N ARG A 500 -13.90 -14.21 4.49
CA ARG A 500 -13.42 -13.53 3.29
C ARG A 500 -11.91 -13.65 3.17
N ASN A 501 -11.43 -14.09 2.02
CA ASN A 501 -10.02 -14.09 1.66
C ASN A 501 -9.74 -12.95 0.67
N TRP A 502 -9.17 -11.85 1.17
CA TRP A 502 -9.00 -10.60 0.43
C TRP A 502 -7.62 -9.98 0.65
N GLY A 503 -7.19 -9.10 -0.24
CA GLY A 503 -5.93 -8.38 -0.07
C GLY A 503 -6.20 -7.01 0.52
N TYR A 504 -5.65 -6.72 1.69
CA TYR A 504 -5.82 -5.43 2.36
C TYR A 504 -4.58 -4.58 2.17
N ASN A 505 -4.78 -3.27 1.96
CA ASN A 505 -3.67 -2.33 1.73
C ASN A 505 -3.04 -1.86 3.04
N THR A 506 -3.87 -1.79 4.09
CA THR A 506 -3.52 -1.35 5.44
C THR A 506 -4.19 -2.25 6.48
N ILE A 507 -3.67 -2.22 7.72
CA ILE A 507 -4.27 -2.99 8.82
C ILE A 507 -5.63 -2.39 9.23
N GLU A 508 -5.80 -1.08 9.08
CA GLU A 508 -7.04 -0.36 9.30
C GLU A 508 -8.13 -0.83 8.35
N ASP A 509 -7.81 -1.06 7.07
CA ASP A 509 -8.75 -1.63 6.09
C ASP A 509 -9.19 -3.04 6.51
N TRP A 510 -8.26 -3.85 7.03
CA TRP A 510 -8.54 -5.20 7.52
C TRP A 510 -9.50 -5.19 8.71
N PHE A 511 -9.26 -4.33 9.71
CA PHE A 511 -10.17 -4.16 10.85
C PHE A 511 -11.53 -3.60 10.43
N ARG A 512 -11.55 -2.53 9.62
CA ARG A 512 -12.79 -1.90 9.16
C ARG A 512 -13.67 -2.85 8.36
N ASP A 513 -13.10 -3.67 7.48
CA ASP A 513 -13.88 -4.64 6.72
C ASP A 513 -14.46 -5.73 7.64
N GLY A 514 -13.67 -6.28 8.56
CA GLY A 514 -14.13 -7.28 9.53
C GLY A 514 -15.26 -6.77 10.43
N ILE A 515 -15.12 -5.56 10.96
CA ILE A 515 -16.13 -4.87 11.78
C ILE A 515 -17.42 -4.65 10.98
N ARG A 516 -17.32 -3.99 9.82
CA ARG A 516 -18.47 -3.66 8.98
C ARG A 516 -19.25 -4.92 8.58
N LEU A 517 -18.55 -5.95 8.14
CA LEU A 517 -19.16 -7.18 7.66
C LEU A 517 -19.80 -7.99 8.79
N SER A 518 -19.18 -8.06 9.97
CA SER A 518 -19.74 -8.80 11.11
C SER A 518 -20.99 -8.12 11.68
N LYS A 519 -21.06 -6.78 11.67
CA LYS A 519 -22.30 -6.02 11.93
C LYS A 519 -23.39 -6.37 10.92
N GLY A 520 -23.08 -6.35 9.63
CA GLY A 520 -24.02 -6.76 8.58
C GLY A 520 -24.57 -8.17 8.78
N MET A 521 -23.75 -9.09 9.29
CA MET A 521 -24.18 -10.45 9.64
C MET A 521 -25.15 -10.49 10.84
N THR A 522 -24.97 -9.62 11.85
CA THR A 522 -25.96 -9.47 12.93
C THR A 522 -27.31 -9.07 12.37
N HIS A 523 -27.35 -8.05 11.49
CA HIS A 523 -28.60 -7.58 10.90
C HIS A 523 -29.26 -8.65 10.05
N LYS A 524 -28.46 -9.32 9.21
CA LYS A 524 -28.91 -10.42 8.35
C LYS A 524 -29.53 -11.56 9.15
N ASN A 525 -28.85 -12.03 10.19
CA ASN A 525 -29.34 -13.12 11.04
C ASN A 525 -30.58 -12.73 11.85
N ALA A 526 -30.62 -11.50 12.36
CA ALA A 526 -31.77 -10.98 13.09
C ALA A 526 -33.02 -10.86 12.21
N LEU A 527 -32.88 -10.34 10.98
CA LEU A 527 -34.01 -10.23 10.06
C LEU A 527 -34.46 -11.60 9.54
N ALA A 528 -33.52 -12.53 9.33
CA ALA A 528 -33.82 -13.93 8.99
C ALA A 528 -34.41 -14.73 10.18
N GLU A 529 -34.55 -14.12 11.36
CA GLU A 529 -35.03 -14.77 12.59
C GLU A 529 -34.20 -15.98 13.06
N LEU A 530 -32.96 -16.08 12.60
CA LEU A 530 -32.06 -17.15 12.99
C LEU A 530 -31.63 -16.99 14.45
N TRP A 531 -31.30 -18.10 15.12
CA TRP A 531 -30.72 -18.07 16.46
C TRP A 531 -29.24 -17.65 16.45
N TRP A 532 -28.67 -17.20 15.33
CA TRP A 532 -27.29 -16.75 15.30
C TRP A 532 -27.15 -15.27 15.60
N GLY A 533 -26.03 -14.97 16.25
CA GLY A 533 -25.47 -13.63 16.34
C GLY A 533 -24.72 -13.25 15.06
N GLY A 534 -24.04 -12.11 15.04
CA GLY A 534 -23.22 -11.72 13.88
C GLY A 534 -21.75 -11.98 14.10
N GLY A 535 -21.12 -12.62 13.12
CA GLY A 535 -19.68 -12.76 13.07
C GLY A 535 -19.15 -12.68 11.64
N LYS A 536 -17.84 -12.46 11.48
CA LYS A 536 -17.19 -12.52 10.16
C LYS A 536 -15.73 -12.94 10.27
N GLY A 537 -15.30 -13.76 9.32
CA GLY A 537 -13.92 -14.13 9.13
C GLY A 537 -13.27 -13.26 8.09
N VAL A 538 -12.02 -12.86 8.32
CA VAL A 538 -11.21 -12.17 7.30
C VAL A 538 -9.78 -12.73 7.31
N ILE A 539 -9.28 -13.04 6.12
CA ILE A 539 -7.92 -13.52 5.87
C ILE A 539 -7.26 -12.51 4.94
N ASP A 540 -6.09 -12.01 5.33
CA ASP A 540 -5.30 -11.12 4.49
C ASP A 540 -4.36 -11.91 3.59
N ARG A 541 -4.75 -12.04 2.32
CA ARG A 541 -3.98 -12.79 1.31
C ARG A 541 -2.64 -12.16 0.98
N ASN A 542 -2.41 -10.90 1.36
CA ASN A 542 -1.15 -10.19 1.11
C ASN A 542 -0.07 -10.53 2.16
N THR A 543 -0.43 -11.30 3.19
CA THR A 543 0.48 -11.70 4.26
C THR A 543 0.88 -13.16 4.16
N GLY A 544 2.07 -13.50 4.65
CA GLY A 544 2.54 -14.89 4.71
C GLY A 544 2.75 -15.53 3.34
N ILE A 545 2.71 -16.87 3.32
CA ILE A 545 2.87 -17.72 2.15
C ILE A 545 1.66 -18.64 1.99
N GLY A 546 1.32 -19.02 0.76
CA GLY A 546 0.23 -19.95 0.45
C GLY A 546 -0.99 -19.33 -0.23
N LEU A 547 -1.09 -17.99 -0.25
CA LEU A 547 -2.13 -17.26 -0.98
C LEU A 547 -1.59 -16.35 -2.10
N ASN A 548 -0.26 -16.23 -2.22
CA ASN A 548 0.43 -15.40 -3.21
C ASN A 548 0.46 -16.05 -4.61
N LEU A 549 0.66 -15.24 -5.66
CA LEU A 549 0.91 -15.76 -7.02
C LEU A 549 2.12 -16.72 -7.00
N GLY A 550 1.90 -17.94 -7.50
CA GLY A 550 2.90 -19.01 -7.48
C GLY A 550 2.77 -20.01 -6.31
N SER A 551 1.86 -19.76 -5.36
CA SER A 551 1.59 -20.73 -4.27
C SER A 551 0.96 -22.00 -4.80
N THR A 552 1.40 -23.14 -4.27
CA THR A 552 0.85 -24.47 -4.62
C THR A 552 -0.51 -24.70 -3.96
N PRO A 553 -1.35 -25.59 -4.52
CA PRO A 553 -2.61 -25.98 -3.87
C PRO A 553 -2.42 -26.52 -2.45
N LEU A 554 -1.31 -27.21 -2.18
CA LEU A 554 -0.98 -27.70 -0.84
C LEU A 554 -0.70 -26.56 0.15
N GLN A 555 0.05 -25.54 -0.27
CA GLN A 555 0.32 -24.37 0.59
C GLN A 555 -0.97 -23.62 0.90
N ARG A 556 -1.86 -23.43 -0.09
CA ARG A 556 -3.19 -22.84 0.15
C ARG A 556 -3.98 -23.64 1.17
N ARG A 557 -4.03 -24.96 1.01
CA ARG A 557 -4.72 -25.85 1.94
C ARG A 557 -4.22 -25.69 3.38
N VAL A 558 -2.90 -25.56 3.58
CA VAL A 558 -2.32 -25.32 4.93
C VAL A 558 -2.90 -24.06 5.57
N VAL A 559 -3.03 -22.96 4.82
CA VAL A 559 -3.61 -21.70 5.36
C VAL A 559 -5.02 -21.92 5.90
N PHE A 560 -5.85 -22.65 5.16
CA PHE A 560 -7.25 -22.88 5.54
C PHE A 560 -7.41 -23.96 6.63
N GLU A 561 -6.51 -24.95 6.72
CA GLU A 561 -6.44 -25.85 7.88
C GLU A 561 -6.02 -25.08 9.16
N GLU A 562 -5.06 -24.15 9.05
CA GLU A 562 -4.71 -23.26 10.16
C GLU A 562 -5.90 -22.40 10.59
N TYR A 563 -6.63 -21.84 9.63
CA TYR A 563 -7.85 -21.07 9.92
C TYR A 563 -8.92 -21.94 10.60
N GLY A 564 -9.11 -23.18 10.17
CA GLY A 564 -10.00 -24.10 10.89
C GLY A 564 -9.55 -24.37 12.33
N SER A 565 -8.25 -24.54 12.55
CA SER A 565 -7.67 -24.71 13.90
C SER A 565 -7.86 -23.45 14.76
N PHE A 566 -7.68 -22.26 14.15
CA PHE A 566 -7.98 -20.97 14.75
C PHE A 566 -9.44 -20.88 15.20
N ILE A 567 -10.40 -21.22 14.33
CA ILE A 567 -11.83 -21.20 14.70
C ILE A 567 -12.14 -22.18 15.84
N SER A 568 -11.54 -23.37 15.84
CA SER A 568 -11.69 -24.32 16.96
C SER A 568 -11.20 -23.72 18.29
N SER A 569 -10.13 -22.93 18.29
CA SER A 569 -9.60 -22.27 19.49
C SER A 569 -10.56 -21.23 20.09
N LEU A 570 -11.50 -20.74 19.29
CA LEU A 570 -12.55 -19.79 19.69
C LEU A 570 -13.75 -20.46 20.38
N LYS A 571 -13.65 -21.76 20.72
CA LYS A 571 -14.61 -22.50 21.56
C LYS A 571 -16.07 -22.39 21.11
N GLY A 572 -16.29 -22.21 19.80
CA GLY A 572 -17.61 -22.07 19.22
C GLY A 572 -18.27 -20.71 19.43
N CYS A 573 -17.54 -19.64 19.76
CA CYS A 573 -18.11 -18.28 19.73
C CYS A 573 -18.40 -17.82 18.29
N TYR A 574 -17.73 -18.43 17.30
CA TYR A 574 -17.86 -18.14 15.89
C TYR A 574 -18.10 -19.40 15.07
N VAL A 575 -19.01 -19.32 14.09
CA VAL A 575 -19.25 -20.34 13.07
C VAL A 575 -18.96 -19.71 11.71
N THR A 576 -18.02 -20.29 10.97
CA THR A 576 -17.57 -19.76 9.69
C THR A 576 -18.31 -20.39 8.51
N ALA A 577 -18.37 -19.70 7.38
CA ALA A 577 -18.95 -20.18 6.12
C ALA A 577 -18.08 -19.72 4.92
N GLU A 578 -18.49 -20.05 3.69
CA GLU A 578 -17.85 -19.53 2.48
C GLU A 578 -18.12 -18.03 2.28
N ASP A 579 -17.16 -17.31 1.70
CA ASP A 579 -17.29 -15.94 1.20
C ASP A 579 -16.22 -15.66 0.13
N VAL A 580 -16.24 -14.44 -0.42
CA VAL A 580 -15.33 -13.93 -1.44
C VAL A 580 -13.88 -14.40 -1.22
N GLY A 581 -13.35 -15.04 -2.26
CA GLY A 581 -11.97 -15.50 -2.32
C GLY A 581 -11.71 -16.87 -1.70
N VAL A 582 -12.76 -17.56 -1.23
CA VAL A 582 -12.72 -18.92 -0.68
C VAL A 582 -13.39 -19.90 -1.64
N LYS A 583 -12.86 -21.12 -1.72
CA LYS A 583 -13.29 -22.20 -2.62
C LYS A 583 -13.83 -23.38 -1.80
N ASP A 584 -14.55 -24.28 -2.48
CA ASP A 584 -15.06 -25.50 -1.86
C ASP A 584 -13.95 -26.34 -1.19
N ASP A 585 -12.79 -26.46 -1.84
CA ASP A 585 -11.61 -27.15 -1.27
C ASP A 585 -11.05 -26.47 -0.01
N ASP A 586 -11.19 -25.14 0.08
CA ASP A 586 -10.76 -24.38 1.25
C ASP A 586 -11.72 -24.62 2.43
N MET A 587 -13.03 -24.71 2.15
CA MET A 587 -14.03 -25.07 3.16
C MET A 587 -13.85 -26.50 3.65
N ALA A 588 -13.50 -27.44 2.75
CA ALA A 588 -13.09 -28.79 3.16
C ALA A 588 -11.87 -28.75 4.10
N ALA A 589 -10.85 -27.94 3.79
CA ALA A 589 -9.66 -27.78 4.63
C ALA A 589 -9.99 -27.21 6.02
N ILE A 590 -10.89 -26.21 6.10
CA ILE A 590 -11.39 -25.69 7.38
C ILE A 590 -12.12 -26.79 8.16
N PHE A 591 -13.03 -27.51 7.51
CA PHE A 591 -13.85 -28.56 8.14
C PHE A 591 -13.03 -29.70 8.73
N LEU A 592 -11.88 -30.04 8.15
CA LEU A 592 -10.95 -31.02 8.71
C LEU A 592 -10.43 -30.65 10.11
N ARG A 593 -10.51 -29.37 10.50
CA ARG A 593 -9.94 -28.85 11.76
C ARG A 593 -10.97 -28.25 12.70
N THR A 594 -12.20 -28.02 12.25
CA THR A 594 -13.29 -27.50 13.09
C THR A 594 -14.66 -28.01 12.67
N ARG A 595 -15.52 -28.23 13.66
CA ARG A 595 -16.96 -28.43 13.46
C ARG A 595 -17.75 -27.13 13.36
N PHE A 596 -17.13 -25.99 13.68
CA PHE A 596 -17.78 -24.67 13.66
C PHE A 596 -17.66 -24.04 12.27
N THR A 597 -18.10 -24.81 11.26
CA THR A 597 -18.09 -24.40 9.86
C THR A 597 -19.35 -24.91 9.17
N THR A 598 -19.84 -24.14 8.20
CA THR A 598 -20.92 -24.53 7.28
C THR A 598 -20.42 -24.41 5.84
N CYS A 599 -21.31 -24.61 4.86
CA CYS A 599 -20.93 -24.70 3.44
C CYS A 599 -19.93 -25.83 3.20
N ILE A 600 -20.06 -26.90 3.99
CA ILE A 600 -19.24 -28.09 3.83
C ILE A 600 -19.57 -28.68 2.45
N PRO A 601 -18.56 -29.07 1.64
CA PRO A 601 -18.83 -29.62 0.32
C PRO A 601 -19.77 -30.83 0.36
N PRO A 602 -20.69 -31.00 -0.60
CA PRO A 602 -21.73 -32.05 -0.55
C PRO A 602 -21.18 -33.48 -0.40
N GLN A 603 -19.99 -33.75 -0.96
CA GLN A 603 -19.31 -35.03 -0.80
C GLN A 603 -18.92 -35.37 0.65
N TYR A 604 -18.92 -34.39 1.55
CA TYR A 604 -18.70 -34.53 2.98
C TYR A 604 -19.98 -34.34 3.81
N GLY A 605 -21.15 -34.25 3.16
CA GLY A 605 -22.46 -34.18 3.82
C GLY A 605 -22.96 -32.79 4.18
N GLY A 606 -22.36 -31.72 3.62
CA GLY A 606 -22.88 -30.35 3.79
C GLY A 606 -23.71 -29.86 2.61
N SER A 607 -24.14 -28.60 2.68
CA SER A 607 -24.98 -27.95 1.66
C SER A 607 -24.17 -27.36 0.48
N GLY A 608 -22.85 -27.27 0.61
CA GLY A 608 -21.97 -26.65 -0.39
C GLY A 608 -22.17 -25.15 -0.54
N ASN A 609 -21.93 -24.63 -1.74
CA ASN A 609 -21.95 -23.19 -2.01
C ASN A 609 -23.38 -22.60 -1.89
N PRO A 610 -23.61 -21.58 -1.04
CA PRO A 610 -24.95 -21.05 -0.75
C PRO A 610 -25.46 -20.04 -1.80
N SER A 611 -24.82 -19.94 -2.96
CA SER A 611 -25.14 -18.95 -3.99
C SER A 611 -26.55 -19.11 -4.59
N SER A 612 -27.01 -20.35 -4.80
CA SER A 612 -28.33 -20.58 -5.39
C SER A 612 -29.48 -20.19 -4.45
N PRO A 613 -29.50 -20.59 -3.16
CA PRO A 613 -30.42 -20.03 -2.17
C PRO A 613 -30.40 -18.50 -2.14
N THR A 614 -29.21 -17.91 -2.10
CA THR A 614 -29.02 -16.45 -2.08
C THR A 614 -29.70 -15.79 -3.27
N ALA A 615 -29.45 -16.28 -4.47
CA ALA A 615 -30.05 -15.78 -5.70
C ALA A 615 -31.59 -15.88 -5.70
N SER A 616 -32.14 -17.01 -5.23
CA SER A 616 -33.58 -17.19 -5.09
C SER A 616 -34.19 -16.15 -4.14
N GLY A 617 -33.53 -15.88 -3.01
CA GLY A 617 -33.92 -14.83 -2.09
C GLY A 617 -33.93 -13.44 -2.73
N VAL A 618 -32.90 -13.10 -3.50
CA VAL A 618 -32.84 -11.80 -4.22
C VAL A 618 -33.98 -11.66 -5.23
N VAL A 619 -34.35 -12.74 -5.94
CA VAL A 619 -35.53 -12.71 -6.84
C VAL A 619 -36.82 -12.47 -6.06
N ARG A 620 -37.01 -13.11 -4.90
CA ARG A 620 -38.20 -12.89 -4.05
C ARG A 620 -38.27 -11.45 -3.53
N ALA A 621 -37.13 -10.86 -3.20
CA ALA A 621 -37.05 -9.45 -2.80
C ALA A 621 -37.42 -8.51 -3.97
N LEU A 622 -36.95 -8.84 -5.18
CA LEU A 622 -37.29 -8.10 -6.40
C LEU A 622 -38.79 -8.17 -6.72
N GLU A 623 -39.40 -9.35 -6.64
CA GLU A 623 -40.84 -9.55 -6.82
C GLU A 623 -41.67 -8.75 -5.80
N ALA A 624 -41.21 -8.65 -4.55
CA ALA A 624 -41.86 -7.82 -3.54
C ALA A 624 -41.74 -6.32 -3.84
N ALA A 625 -40.59 -5.87 -4.34
CA ALA A 625 -40.40 -4.48 -4.75
C ALA A 625 -41.32 -4.09 -5.93
N PHE A 626 -41.41 -4.93 -6.96
CA PHE A 626 -42.36 -4.72 -8.07
C PHE A 626 -43.82 -4.81 -7.60
N SER A 627 -44.15 -5.73 -6.70
CA SER A 627 -45.51 -5.77 -6.15
C SER A 627 -45.84 -4.50 -5.36
N HIS A 628 -44.86 -3.83 -4.76
CA HIS A 628 -45.06 -2.57 -4.06
C HIS A 628 -45.35 -1.41 -5.03
N THR A 629 -44.86 -1.47 -6.28
CA THR A 629 -45.18 -0.52 -7.35
C THR A 629 -46.46 -0.86 -8.12
N GLY A 630 -47.13 -1.97 -7.78
CA GLY A 630 -48.35 -2.44 -8.44
C GLY A 630 -48.11 -3.44 -9.58
N LYS A 631 -46.86 -3.81 -9.88
CA LYS A 631 -46.53 -4.85 -10.88
C LYS A 631 -46.43 -6.22 -10.20
N HIS A 632 -47.38 -7.11 -10.47
CA HIS A 632 -47.49 -8.39 -9.76
C HIS A 632 -46.61 -9.53 -10.30
N SER A 633 -45.84 -9.31 -11.37
CA SER A 633 -44.93 -10.31 -11.95
C SER A 633 -43.67 -9.66 -12.55
N LEU A 634 -42.59 -10.44 -12.67
CA LEU A 634 -41.38 -10.02 -13.38
C LEU A 634 -41.46 -10.26 -14.90
N GLN A 635 -42.61 -10.68 -15.42
CA GLN A 635 -42.76 -10.89 -16.85
C GLN A 635 -42.67 -9.55 -17.58
N GLY A 636 -41.85 -9.48 -18.63
CA GLY A 636 -41.64 -8.21 -19.34
C GLY A 636 -40.85 -7.17 -18.53
N VAL A 637 -39.98 -7.61 -17.62
CA VAL A 637 -39.05 -6.72 -16.87
C VAL A 637 -37.67 -6.80 -17.51
N THR A 638 -36.97 -5.69 -17.59
CA THR A 638 -35.57 -5.59 -18.01
C THR A 638 -34.66 -5.44 -16.78
N VAL A 639 -33.54 -6.17 -16.74
CA VAL A 639 -32.66 -6.23 -15.57
C VAL A 639 -31.19 -6.05 -15.94
N ALA A 640 -30.50 -5.14 -15.26
CA ALA A 640 -29.05 -5.03 -15.31
C ALA A 640 -28.39 -5.75 -14.12
N VAL A 641 -27.34 -6.53 -14.38
CA VAL A 641 -26.62 -7.34 -13.37
C VAL A 641 -25.13 -7.00 -13.40
N GLN A 642 -24.63 -6.43 -12.32
CA GLN A 642 -23.21 -6.09 -12.19
C GLN A 642 -22.47 -7.17 -11.40
N GLY A 643 -21.50 -7.83 -12.04
CA GLY A 643 -20.72 -8.94 -11.51
C GLY A 643 -21.34 -10.28 -11.90
N VAL A 644 -20.57 -11.14 -12.59
CA VAL A 644 -20.98 -12.46 -13.10
C VAL A 644 -20.32 -13.55 -12.26
N GLY A 645 -20.61 -13.54 -10.95
CA GLY A 645 -20.18 -14.57 -9.99
C GLY A 645 -21.17 -15.73 -9.85
N HIS A 646 -20.93 -16.61 -8.87
CA HIS A 646 -21.80 -17.77 -8.59
C HIS A 646 -23.26 -17.36 -8.30
N VAL A 647 -23.47 -16.34 -7.46
CA VAL A 647 -24.82 -15.80 -7.16
C VAL A 647 -25.47 -15.24 -8.42
N ALA A 648 -24.75 -14.46 -9.22
CA ALA A 648 -25.30 -13.83 -10.41
C ALA A 648 -25.71 -14.86 -11.48
N THR A 649 -24.93 -15.92 -11.67
CA THR A 649 -25.28 -17.02 -12.58
C THR A 649 -26.58 -17.70 -12.15
N ALA A 650 -26.76 -17.99 -10.86
CA ALA A 650 -28.03 -18.54 -10.36
C ALA A 650 -29.18 -17.53 -10.47
N PHE A 651 -28.90 -16.25 -10.22
CA PHE A 651 -29.87 -15.16 -10.29
C PHE A 651 -30.42 -14.99 -11.71
N ILE A 652 -29.55 -14.97 -12.73
CA ILE A 652 -29.94 -14.91 -14.15
C ILE A 652 -30.86 -16.09 -14.48
N LYS A 653 -30.53 -17.31 -14.04
CA LYS A 653 -31.37 -18.49 -14.26
C LYS A 653 -32.78 -18.32 -13.66
N TYR A 654 -32.87 -17.86 -12.41
CA TYR A 654 -34.18 -17.65 -11.78
C TYR A 654 -34.97 -16.52 -12.43
N LEU A 655 -34.32 -15.44 -12.91
CA LEU A 655 -35.00 -14.39 -13.67
C LEU A 655 -35.60 -14.93 -14.98
N LEU A 656 -34.85 -15.75 -15.72
CA LEU A 656 -35.32 -16.39 -16.96
C LEU A 656 -36.54 -17.26 -16.72
N GLU A 657 -36.59 -18.00 -15.60
CA GLU A 657 -37.76 -18.79 -15.19
C GLU A 657 -39.01 -17.91 -14.96
N ARG A 658 -38.84 -16.62 -14.60
CA ARG A 658 -39.92 -15.64 -14.43
C ARG A 658 -40.26 -14.87 -15.71
N LYS A 659 -39.64 -15.23 -16.85
CA LYS A 659 -39.89 -14.62 -18.16
C LYS A 659 -39.61 -13.11 -18.20
N VAL A 660 -38.52 -12.68 -17.59
CA VAL A 660 -37.95 -11.34 -17.83
C VAL A 660 -37.63 -11.17 -19.32
N GLU A 661 -37.72 -9.94 -19.82
CA GLU A 661 -37.60 -9.64 -21.25
C GLU A 661 -36.14 -9.58 -21.70
N HIS A 662 -35.33 -8.81 -20.98
CA HIS A 662 -33.91 -8.61 -21.30
C HIS A 662 -33.06 -8.56 -20.04
N ILE A 663 -31.89 -9.20 -20.10
CA ILE A 663 -30.87 -9.16 -19.05
C ILE A 663 -29.56 -8.65 -19.65
N ILE A 664 -29.02 -7.58 -19.08
CA ILE A 664 -27.68 -7.07 -19.42
C ILE A 664 -26.77 -7.33 -18.22
N ALA A 665 -25.71 -8.10 -18.40
CA ALA A 665 -24.79 -8.45 -17.34
C ALA A 665 -23.34 -8.03 -17.67
N CYS A 666 -22.57 -7.59 -16.67
CA CYS A 666 -21.16 -7.25 -16.87
C CYS A 666 -20.23 -7.82 -15.80
N ASP A 667 -18.97 -8.09 -16.16
CA ASP A 667 -17.90 -8.40 -15.20
C ASP A 667 -16.58 -7.78 -15.70
N VAL A 668 -15.65 -7.56 -14.78
CA VAL A 668 -14.27 -7.13 -15.10
C VAL A 668 -13.39 -8.32 -15.50
N ASP A 669 -13.79 -9.53 -15.12
CA ASP A 669 -13.08 -10.77 -15.41
C ASP A 669 -13.62 -11.44 -16.68
N SER A 670 -12.80 -11.37 -17.74
CA SER A 670 -13.12 -11.99 -19.03
C SER A 670 -13.33 -13.51 -18.96
N GLN A 671 -12.75 -14.20 -17.98
CA GLN A 671 -12.93 -15.66 -17.85
C GLN A 671 -14.31 -16.00 -17.33
N LYS A 672 -14.83 -15.22 -16.37
CA LYS A 672 -16.19 -15.38 -15.85
C LYS A 672 -17.24 -15.13 -16.92
N ILE A 673 -17.04 -14.10 -17.75
CA ILE A 673 -17.91 -13.81 -18.89
C ILE A 673 -17.95 -15.01 -19.84
N LYS A 674 -16.79 -15.52 -20.27
CA LYS A 674 -16.74 -16.70 -21.17
C LYS A 674 -17.43 -17.92 -20.58
N ALA A 675 -17.29 -18.15 -19.27
CA ALA A 675 -17.96 -19.24 -18.59
C ALA A 675 -19.49 -19.06 -18.61
N ALA A 676 -19.98 -17.85 -18.32
CA ALA A 676 -21.40 -17.54 -18.36
C ALA A 676 -21.98 -17.59 -19.78
N GLU A 677 -21.24 -17.11 -20.79
CA GLU A 677 -21.63 -17.20 -22.19
C GLU A 677 -21.83 -18.66 -22.66
N LYS A 678 -21.00 -19.57 -22.15
CA LYS A 678 -21.19 -21.00 -22.38
C LYS A 678 -22.47 -21.53 -21.74
N THR A 679 -22.76 -21.11 -20.51
CA THR A 679 -23.95 -21.53 -19.75
C THR A 679 -25.25 -21.01 -20.38
N PHE A 680 -25.28 -19.76 -20.84
CA PHE A 680 -26.49 -19.09 -21.38
C PHE A 680 -26.46 -18.95 -22.91
N SER A 681 -25.82 -19.91 -23.60
CA SER A 681 -25.59 -19.82 -25.05
C SER A 681 -26.87 -19.81 -25.90
N LYS A 682 -28.00 -20.31 -25.36
CA LYS A 682 -29.30 -20.28 -26.03
C LYS A 682 -29.93 -18.89 -25.90
N GLU A 683 -29.92 -18.33 -24.71
CA GLU A 683 -30.50 -17.04 -24.34
C GLU A 683 -29.70 -15.85 -24.90
N ILE A 684 -28.44 -16.07 -25.25
CA ILE A 684 -27.65 -15.10 -26.02
C ILE A 684 -28.09 -15.08 -27.49
N LYS A 685 -28.44 -16.26 -28.06
CA LYS A 685 -28.85 -16.36 -29.47
C LYS A 685 -30.23 -15.78 -29.72
N ASP A 686 -31.15 -15.90 -28.77
CA ASP A 686 -32.48 -15.30 -28.85
C ASP A 686 -32.51 -13.82 -28.40
N GLY A 687 -31.38 -13.28 -27.91
CA GLY A 687 -31.22 -11.88 -27.52
C GLY A 687 -31.74 -11.56 -26.11
N THR A 688 -32.16 -12.56 -25.34
CA THR A 688 -32.66 -12.36 -23.96
C THR A 688 -31.54 -11.96 -23.00
N VAL A 689 -30.31 -12.46 -23.19
CA VAL A 689 -29.16 -12.19 -22.30
C VAL A 689 -27.99 -11.60 -23.08
N LYS A 690 -27.40 -10.53 -22.55
CA LYS A 690 -26.20 -9.89 -23.10
C LYS A 690 -25.13 -9.75 -22.03
N PHE A 691 -23.92 -10.22 -22.33
CA PHE A 691 -22.74 -10.01 -21.48
C PHE A 691 -21.83 -8.90 -22.01
N ARG A 692 -21.25 -8.11 -21.10
CA ARG A 692 -20.31 -7.02 -21.40
C ARG A 692 -19.06 -7.12 -20.52
N LEU A 693 -17.88 -7.03 -21.14
CA LEU A 693 -16.63 -6.86 -20.41
C LEU A 693 -16.51 -5.41 -19.95
N ALA A 694 -16.45 -5.19 -18.63
CA ALA A 694 -16.28 -3.90 -18.00
C ALA A 694 -14.81 -3.64 -17.65
N LYS A 695 -14.40 -2.36 -17.60
CA LYS A 695 -13.10 -1.98 -17.02
C LYS A 695 -13.22 -1.84 -15.49
N GLY A 696 -12.12 -1.89 -14.74
CA GLY A 696 -12.14 -1.90 -13.27
C GLY A 696 -12.90 -0.74 -12.58
N SER A 697 -12.99 0.42 -13.24
CA SER A 697 -13.72 1.61 -12.77
C SER A 697 -15.00 1.89 -13.56
N ASP A 698 -15.49 0.92 -14.33
CA ASP A 698 -16.64 1.08 -15.21
C ASP A 698 -17.94 0.80 -14.44
N HIS A 699 -18.67 1.88 -14.15
CA HIS A 699 -19.97 1.84 -13.50
C HIS A 699 -21.13 2.07 -14.49
N SER A 700 -20.87 2.03 -15.81
CA SER A 700 -21.87 2.30 -16.86
C SER A 700 -23.12 1.41 -16.75
N ILE A 701 -22.96 0.18 -16.26
CA ILE A 701 -24.05 -0.78 -16.03
C ILE A 701 -25.14 -0.24 -15.09
N LEU A 702 -24.78 0.64 -14.15
CA LEU A 702 -25.72 1.25 -13.20
C LEU A 702 -26.59 2.35 -13.85
N TYR A 703 -26.26 2.75 -15.08
CA TYR A 703 -26.94 3.78 -15.86
C TYR A 703 -27.64 3.21 -17.11
N GLU A 704 -27.69 1.88 -17.25
CA GLU A 704 -28.48 1.26 -18.32
C GLU A 704 -29.97 1.56 -18.08
N ASP A 705 -30.69 1.81 -19.16
CA ASP A 705 -32.14 2.08 -19.11
C ASP A 705 -32.89 0.76 -18.91
N VAL A 706 -33.06 0.37 -17.65
CA VAL A 706 -33.68 -0.89 -17.23
C VAL A 706 -34.63 -0.68 -16.05
N ASP A 707 -35.57 -1.60 -15.88
CA ASP A 707 -36.53 -1.57 -14.77
C ASP A 707 -35.88 -1.89 -13.40
N ALA A 708 -34.81 -2.69 -13.38
CA ALA A 708 -34.12 -3.08 -12.16
C ALA A 708 -32.60 -3.24 -12.35
N VAL A 709 -31.84 -2.84 -11.33
CA VAL A 709 -30.38 -3.01 -11.27
C VAL A 709 -30.02 -3.86 -10.06
N SER A 710 -29.21 -4.91 -10.28
CA SER A 710 -28.69 -5.78 -9.24
C SER A 710 -27.16 -5.65 -9.15
N PRO A 711 -26.65 -4.85 -8.18
CA PRO A 711 -25.22 -4.73 -7.96
C PRO A 711 -24.70 -5.93 -7.15
N CYS A 712 -24.14 -6.94 -7.81
CA CYS A 712 -23.55 -8.10 -7.13
C CYS A 712 -22.09 -7.86 -6.67
N GLY A 713 -21.59 -6.61 -6.70
CA GLY A 713 -20.20 -6.28 -6.37
C GLY A 713 -19.92 -4.88 -5.79
N ILE A 714 -20.92 -4.01 -5.64
CA ILE A 714 -20.76 -2.66 -5.08
C ILE A 714 -21.72 -2.45 -3.91
N ASP A 715 -21.21 -1.81 -2.85
CA ASP A 715 -21.99 -1.43 -1.67
C ASP A 715 -22.65 -0.06 -1.90
N LEU A 716 -23.98 -0.05 -2.12
CA LEU A 716 -24.80 1.17 -2.28
C LEU A 716 -25.47 1.62 -0.97
N SER A 717 -25.08 1.05 0.18
CA SER A 717 -25.72 1.31 1.48
C SER A 717 -25.62 2.77 1.95
N LYS A 718 -24.81 3.62 1.30
CA LYS A 718 -24.70 5.05 1.64
C LYS A 718 -25.59 5.94 0.77
N ASP A 719 -26.17 5.39 -0.31
CA ASP A 719 -26.88 6.17 -1.33
C ASP A 719 -28.41 6.14 -1.17
N GLY A 720 -28.92 5.47 -0.13
CA GLY A 720 -30.36 5.23 0.05
C GLY A 720 -31.24 6.49 -0.01
N LYS A 721 -30.76 7.64 0.50
CA LYS A 721 -31.47 8.93 0.39
C LYS A 721 -31.52 9.45 -1.04
N SER A 722 -30.38 9.46 -1.73
CA SER A 722 -30.26 9.89 -3.13
C SER A 722 -31.12 9.03 -4.07
N LEU A 723 -31.16 7.72 -3.83
CA LEU A 723 -32.03 6.79 -4.56
C LEU A 723 -33.51 7.09 -4.32
N ALA A 724 -33.91 7.29 -3.06
CA ALA A 724 -35.28 7.63 -2.70
C ALA A 724 -35.73 8.97 -3.30
N GLU A 725 -34.89 10.01 -3.28
CA GLU A 725 -35.15 11.31 -3.90
C GLU A 725 -35.40 11.22 -5.41
N ARG A 726 -34.80 10.22 -6.07
CA ARG A 726 -34.97 9.94 -7.50
C ARG A 726 -36.12 8.97 -7.79
N GLY A 727 -36.88 8.56 -6.78
CA GLY A 727 -37.96 7.58 -6.92
C GLY A 727 -37.49 6.15 -7.17
N ILE A 728 -36.21 5.84 -6.95
CA ILE A 728 -35.65 4.51 -7.12
C ILE A 728 -35.83 3.73 -5.80
N ILE A 729 -36.56 2.61 -5.86
CA ILE A 729 -36.76 1.74 -4.71
C ILE A 729 -35.50 0.91 -4.49
N TYR A 730 -34.84 1.15 -3.37
CA TYR A 730 -33.72 0.34 -2.90
C TYR A 730 -34.19 -0.71 -1.88
N VAL A 731 -33.89 -1.98 -2.16
CA VAL A 731 -34.08 -3.07 -1.18
C VAL A 731 -32.75 -3.33 -0.47
N PRO A 732 -32.68 -3.23 0.86
CA PRO A 732 -31.43 -3.44 1.60
C PRO A 732 -30.83 -4.82 1.36
N ASP A 733 -29.51 -4.85 1.14
CA ASP A 733 -28.77 -6.04 0.76
C ASP A 733 -28.85 -7.16 1.81
N PHE A 734 -28.65 -6.84 3.10
CA PHE A 734 -28.72 -7.80 4.21
C PHE A 734 -30.11 -8.39 4.43
N LEU A 735 -31.15 -7.81 3.83
CA LEU A 735 -32.49 -8.38 3.76
C LEU A 735 -32.67 -9.25 2.51
N ALA A 736 -32.23 -8.77 1.34
CA ALA A 736 -32.42 -9.48 0.07
C ALA A 736 -31.55 -10.74 -0.07
N ASN A 737 -30.26 -10.64 0.29
CA ASN A 737 -29.27 -11.71 0.08
C ASN A 737 -29.14 -12.68 1.27
N ARG A 738 -30.12 -12.70 2.18
CA ARG A 738 -30.02 -13.44 3.45
C ARG A 738 -30.17 -14.96 3.33
N MET A 739 -30.71 -15.48 2.22
CA MET A 739 -30.92 -16.93 2.09
C MET A 739 -29.63 -17.74 2.17
N GLY A 740 -28.47 -17.14 1.84
CA GLY A 740 -27.20 -17.84 1.99
C GLY A 740 -26.92 -18.24 3.44
N ILE A 741 -27.22 -17.36 4.42
CA ILE A 741 -27.01 -17.68 5.83
C ILE A 741 -28.15 -18.55 6.40
N VAL A 742 -29.37 -18.47 5.85
CA VAL A 742 -30.46 -19.40 6.17
C VAL A 742 -30.07 -20.82 5.77
N ASN A 743 -29.50 -21.01 4.58
CA ASN A 743 -28.95 -22.28 4.11
C ASN A 743 -27.83 -22.80 5.03
N CYS A 744 -26.95 -21.91 5.49
CA CYS A 744 -25.93 -22.29 6.48
C CYS A 744 -26.54 -22.75 7.81
N ALA A 745 -27.59 -22.06 8.29
CA ALA A 745 -28.26 -22.39 9.55
C ALA A 745 -29.01 -23.73 9.47
N ASP A 746 -29.60 -24.00 8.31
CA ASP A 746 -30.19 -25.29 7.97
C ASP A 746 -29.15 -26.41 8.03
N GLU A 747 -28.02 -26.26 7.31
CA GLU A 747 -26.89 -27.20 7.36
C GLU A 747 -26.39 -27.43 8.79
N ALA A 748 -26.22 -26.36 9.59
CA ALA A 748 -25.76 -26.46 10.96
C ALA A 748 -26.72 -27.20 11.90
N SER A 749 -28.00 -27.26 11.55
CA SER A 749 -29.03 -28.02 12.29
C SER A 749 -29.23 -29.44 11.77
N GLY A 750 -28.62 -29.75 10.62
CA GLY A 750 -28.81 -30.97 9.86
C GLY A 750 -29.53 -30.68 8.55
N TYR A 751 -28.95 -31.12 7.43
CA TYR A 751 -29.50 -30.89 6.10
C TYR A 751 -30.65 -31.86 5.80
N VAL A 752 -31.82 -31.32 5.44
CA VAL A 752 -33.00 -32.07 5.01
C VAL A 752 -33.40 -31.62 3.61
N GLU A 753 -33.58 -32.58 2.70
CA GLU A 753 -34.04 -32.27 1.35
C GLU A 753 -35.48 -31.75 1.39
N ASN A 754 -35.73 -30.59 0.76
CA ASN A 754 -37.02 -29.88 0.76
C ASN A 754 -37.55 -29.54 2.17
N ASP A 755 -36.69 -28.99 3.05
CA ASP A 755 -37.12 -28.59 4.39
C ASP A 755 -38.25 -27.53 4.33
N PRO A 756 -39.46 -27.82 4.85
CA PRO A 756 -40.58 -26.88 4.81
C PRO A 756 -40.34 -25.59 5.61
N ILE A 757 -39.46 -25.60 6.61
CA ILE A 757 -39.05 -24.42 7.37
C ILE A 757 -38.16 -23.54 6.51
N PHE A 758 -37.20 -24.13 5.78
CA PHE A 758 -36.38 -23.41 4.82
C PHE A 758 -37.24 -22.77 3.72
N GLU A 759 -38.17 -23.54 3.13
CA GLU A 759 -39.04 -23.07 2.03
C GLU A 759 -39.94 -21.90 2.43
N LYS A 760 -40.37 -21.81 3.70
CA LYS A 760 -41.17 -20.67 4.20
C LYS A 760 -40.46 -19.33 4.01
N HIS A 761 -39.12 -19.27 4.06
CA HIS A 761 -38.37 -18.04 3.81
C HIS A 761 -38.56 -17.50 2.39
N LEU A 762 -38.83 -18.39 1.42
CA LEU A 762 -39.04 -18.08 0.02
C LEU A 762 -40.52 -17.86 -0.34
N GLY A 763 -41.46 -18.32 0.49
CA GLY A 763 -42.90 -18.13 0.28
C GLY A 763 -43.40 -16.69 0.51
N ASP A 764 -44.72 -16.50 0.40
CA ASP A 764 -45.46 -15.26 0.71
C ASP A 764 -46.51 -15.46 1.81
N THR A 765 -46.59 -16.64 2.41
CA THR A 765 -47.52 -16.95 3.50
C THR A 765 -46.92 -16.71 4.88
N TRP A 766 -45.60 -16.77 5.01
CA TRP A 766 -44.90 -16.56 6.26
C TRP A 766 -44.56 -15.08 6.45
N GLU A 767 -44.95 -14.49 7.59
CA GLU A 767 -44.82 -13.04 7.86
C GLU A 767 -43.38 -12.53 7.68
N ASN A 768 -42.39 -13.35 8.08
CA ASN A 768 -40.98 -13.01 7.99
C ASN A 768 -40.28 -13.56 6.75
N SER A 769 -41.02 -14.06 5.75
CA SER A 769 -40.44 -14.43 4.46
C SER A 769 -39.78 -13.22 3.78
N ILE A 770 -38.89 -13.47 2.82
CA ILE A 770 -38.23 -12.35 2.12
C ILE A 770 -39.25 -11.45 1.45
N TYR A 771 -40.24 -12.05 0.82
CA TYR A 771 -41.28 -11.31 0.11
C TYR A 771 -42.08 -10.39 1.06
N ASN A 772 -42.63 -10.96 2.13
CA ASN A 772 -43.47 -10.20 3.08
C ASN A 772 -42.67 -9.16 3.86
N LEU A 773 -41.46 -9.51 4.30
CA LEU A 773 -40.62 -8.58 5.04
C LEU A 773 -40.17 -7.41 4.15
N THR A 774 -39.79 -7.67 2.89
CA THR A 774 -39.48 -6.60 1.93
C THR A 774 -40.68 -5.65 1.78
N LYS A 775 -41.87 -6.19 1.54
CA LYS A 775 -43.10 -5.40 1.37
C LYS A 775 -43.43 -4.58 2.63
N SER A 776 -43.25 -5.15 3.81
CA SER A 776 -43.44 -4.49 5.10
C SER A 776 -42.46 -3.33 5.31
N VAL A 777 -41.17 -3.55 5.02
CA VAL A 777 -40.13 -2.51 5.09
C VAL A 777 -40.42 -1.37 4.13
N LEU A 778 -40.76 -1.66 2.87
CA LEU A 778 -41.09 -0.65 1.86
C LEU A 778 -42.34 0.16 2.25
N SER A 779 -43.39 -0.52 2.72
CA SER A 779 -44.63 0.14 3.15
C SER A 779 -44.41 1.03 4.38
N THR A 780 -43.60 0.57 5.33
CA THR A 780 -43.23 1.36 6.52
C THR A 780 -42.36 2.55 6.16
N ALA A 781 -41.42 2.39 5.22
CA ALA A 781 -40.59 3.48 4.70
C ALA A 781 -41.44 4.57 4.06
N ALA A 782 -42.37 4.18 3.17
CA ALA A 782 -43.32 5.09 2.55
C ALA A 782 -44.20 5.83 3.56
N ALA A 783 -44.67 5.14 4.61
CA ALA A 783 -45.53 5.72 5.64
C ALA A 783 -44.81 6.64 6.64
N SER A 784 -43.49 6.48 6.82
CA SER A 784 -42.71 7.18 7.85
C SER A 784 -41.73 8.24 7.32
N SER A 785 -41.72 8.48 6.00
CA SER A 785 -40.75 9.37 5.34
C SER A 785 -39.27 9.02 5.64
N ARG A 786 -39.01 7.73 5.90
CA ARG A 786 -37.67 7.17 6.11
C ARG A 786 -37.28 6.33 4.91
N THR A 787 -35.99 6.14 4.69
CA THR A 787 -35.51 5.23 3.64
C THR A 787 -35.80 3.76 4.02
N PRO A 788 -36.00 2.85 3.05
CA PRO A 788 -36.11 1.41 3.31
C PRO A 788 -34.97 0.86 4.16
N GLN A 789 -33.76 1.39 3.97
CA GLN A 789 -32.58 0.99 4.70
C GLN A 789 -32.63 1.40 6.18
N GLU A 790 -33.03 2.64 6.50
CA GLU A 790 -33.18 3.07 7.89
C GLU A 790 -34.23 2.24 8.63
N VAL A 791 -35.33 1.88 7.96
CA VAL A 791 -36.38 1.02 8.52
C VAL A 791 -35.87 -0.40 8.76
N ALA A 792 -35.18 -0.99 7.78
CA ALA A 792 -34.63 -2.33 7.90
C ALA A 792 -33.56 -2.42 9.01
N ILE A 793 -32.68 -1.41 9.14
CA ILE A 793 -31.67 -1.35 10.20
C ILE A 793 -32.35 -1.26 11.58
N ASP A 794 -33.34 -0.37 11.76
CA ASP A 794 -34.04 -0.25 13.04
C ASP A 794 -34.74 -1.56 13.45
N LEU A 795 -35.37 -2.23 12.49
CA LEU A 795 -35.97 -3.54 12.72
C LEU A 795 -34.93 -4.61 13.07
N ALA A 796 -33.81 -4.63 12.35
CA ALA A 796 -32.72 -5.56 12.55
C ALA A 796 -32.05 -5.36 13.93
N GLU A 797 -31.80 -4.12 14.32
CA GLU A 797 -31.28 -3.75 15.64
C GLU A 797 -32.21 -4.26 16.74
N LYS A 798 -33.52 -3.93 16.67
CA LYS A 798 -34.51 -4.42 17.65
C LYS A 798 -34.51 -5.94 17.78
N ARG A 799 -34.50 -6.66 16.65
CA ARG A 799 -34.47 -8.13 16.63
C ARG A 799 -33.13 -8.69 17.08
N SER A 800 -32.03 -7.97 16.90
CA SER A 800 -30.69 -8.43 17.26
C SER A 800 -30.52 -8.63 18.77
N PHE A 801 -31.27 -7.89 19.60
CA PHE A 801 -31.23 -7.98 21.07
C PHE A 801 -32.11 -9.08 21.68
N VAL A 802 -32.89 -9.80 20.86
CA VAL A 802 -33.75 -10.88 21.36
C VAL A 802 -32.86 -12.03 21.87
N LYS A 803 -32.89 -12.27 23.18
CA LYS A 803 -32.05 -13.29 23.81
C LYS A 803 -32.52 -14.69 23.46
N ASN A 804 -31.59 -15.54 23.05
CA ASN A 804 -31.86 -16.96 22.94
C ASN A 804 -31.94 -17.61 24.33
N PRO A 805 -32.92 -18.50 24.56
CA PRO A 805 -33.15 -19.09 25.88
C PRO A 805 -31.98 -19.95 26.39
N ILE A 806 -31.17 -20.50 25.48
CA ILE A 806 -30.03 -21.36 25.80
C ILE A 806 -28.71 -20.58 25.72
N PHE A 807 -28.52 -19.77 24.66
CA PHE A 807 -27.26 -19.11 24.36
C PHE A 807 -27.14 -17.66 24.83
N GLY A 808 -28.22 -16.99 25.20
CA GLY A 808 -28.23 -15.52 25.33
C GLY A 808 -27.33 -14.92 26.42
N HIS A 809 -26.81 -15.72 27.35
CA HIS A 809 -25.77 -15.33 28.30
C HIS A 809 -24.41 -16.02 28.04
N ARG A 810 -24.38 -17.08 27.21
CA ARG A 810 -23.22 -17.94 27.03
C ARG A 810 -22.17 -17.32 26.12
N GLY A 811 -22.56 -16.62 25.07
CA GLY A 811 -21.60 -16.11 24.08
C GLY A 811 -20.56 -15.17 24.71
N ILE A 812 -21.01 -14.18 25.48
CA ILE A 812 -20.10 -13.30 26.23
C ILE A 812 -19.27 -14.05 27.29
N GLN A 813 -19.83 -15.10 27.92
CA GLN A 813 -19.08 -15.95 28.86
C GLN A 813 -17.99 -16.78 28.16
N ILE A 814 -18.26 -17.26 26.94
CA ILE A 814 -17.27 -17.96 26.11
C ILE A 814 -16.15 -16.98 25.73
N ILE A 815 -16.48 -15.78 25.26
CA ILE A 815 -15.51 -14.72 24.96
C ILE A 815 -14.64 -14.43 26.18
N ASN A 816 -15.25 -14.20 27.34
CA ASN A 816 -14.53 -13.97 28.59
C ASN A 816 -13.63 -15.17 28.98
N SER A 817 -14.07 -16.40 28.74
CA SER A 817 -13.27 -17.62 28.97
C SER A 817 -12.07 -17.74 28.03
N ILE A 818 -12.21 -17.32 26.78
CA ILE A 818 -11.11 -17.28 25.80
C ILE A 818 -10.07 -16.27 26.25
N VAL A 819 -10.48 -15.02 26.47
CA VAL A 819 -9.60 -13.92 26.89
C VAL A 819 -8.90 -14.23 28.22
N ASN A 820 -9.52 -14.99 29.10
CA ASN A 820 -8.92 -15.40 30.36
C ASN A 820 -8.04 -16.65 30.32
N SER A 821 -7.96 -17.33 29.18
CA SER A 821 -7.19 -18.57 29.03
C SER A 821 -5.68 -18.31 28.88
N LYS A 822 -4.84 -19.27 29.26
CA LYS A 822 -3.37 -19.14 29.19
C LYS A 822 -2.84 -18.96 27.77
N GLU A 823 -3.57 -19.45 26.76
CA GLU A 823 -3.19 -19.37 25.35
C GLU A 823 -3.37 -17.96 24.78
N TRP A 824 -4.34 -17.23 25.31
CA TRP A 824 -4.72 -15.89 24.87
C TRP A 824 -4.28 -14.78 25.84
N LYS A 825 -3.90 -15.15 27.06
CA LYS A 825 -3.27 -14.26 28.04
C LYS A 825 -1.80 -14.02 27.72
N MET A 826 -1.38 -12.77 27.94
CA MET A 826 0.00 -12.29 27.89
C MET A 826 1.03 -13.34 28.34
N LYS A 827 1.87 -13.81 27.41
CA LYS A 827 3.22 -14.26 27.77
C LYS A 827 4.09 -13.02 27.92
N ILE A 828 4.06 -12.36 29.07
CA ILE A 828 5.23 -11.57 29.48
C ILE A 828 6.30 -12.59 29.84
N ASN A 829 7.03 -13.09 28.85
CA ASN A 829 8.36 -13.58 29.14
C ASN A 829 9.25 -12.34 29.08
N ALA A 830 9.63 -11.85 30.27
CA ALA A 830 10.75 -10.94 30.40
C ALA A 830 11.99 -11.64 29.84
N CYS A 831 12.54 -11.11 28.74
CA CYS A 831 13.93 -11.30 28.33
C CYS A 831 14.32 -10.16 27.41
#